data_AF-A0A7K6LKB2-F1
#
_entry.id   AF-A0A7K6LKB2-F1
#
_cell.length_a   1.000
_cell.length_b   1.000
_cell.length_c   1.000
_cell.angle_alpha   90.00
_cell.angle_beta   90.00
_cell.angle_gamma   90.00
#
_symmetry.space_group_name_H-M   'P 1'
#
loop_
_entity.id
_entity.type
_entity.pdbx_description
1 polymer ?
#
loop_
_entity_poly.entity_id
_entity_poly.type
_entity_poly.pdbx_seq_one_letter_code
_entity_poly.pdbx_strand_id
1 'polypeptide(L)'
;SEGADELRLSNGTGPCSGRVEVKHEEQWGTVCDGDWTIKDAEVVCKQLQCGFAVKALNRAPFGEGTGPTWLYRVDCRGDESALWNCTHTGWGSFTCPHYFDIGVICSGFSDMRLTGGDTACSGHLKVKQEETWVTVCFSHIDFKTASVVCNELECGQAVDALRGTHFVDRHELIWQEEFHCVGNETHLADCPRNIHHTNTCSHDATVVCSGYGGYRLANGSTTCSGRAELLHGGTWGTLCDYLWDLSAANILCQQLDCGVALLIPNGFVDGNGPIWRDAFHCEGTESCLWDCAQVTLGNPTCSAKEAATVTCSGKSGTQLMLCNISHYQTVPTGVSEDVGVICSGDRRMRLVNGTNRCAGRVELYHHGIWGTICDDNWDLSDANVVCKQLGCGHAIEASVSAHYGEGSGQIWLDDVNCTGAESDLWACPSRAWGQHNCQHKEDAGVLCSDFLALRLVDGNDCAGRVEVFYNGTWGSVCSNRMSQLTAVTMCKHLGCGDGGGIATDFKYGRGSGPTWLDHIECTEQHSSLWQCQSDPWDPQSCDNRAEETHITCTDREKLRVMGGENECSGRVEIWHQGSWGTICDDTWDVADANVVCRQLGCGSAVSALNEAAFGEGTGPIWLEKVHCKGTELSLWNCPAKPLFGKNCDHKEDAAVNCS
;
A
#
# COMPACT_ATOMS: atom_id res chain seq x y z
N SER A 1 -11.18 9.06 -70.36
CA SER A 1 -11.49 8.65 -68.99
C SER A 1 -10.49 7.56 -68.65
N GLU A 2 -9.31 7.97 -68.19
CA GLU A 2 -8.32 7.03 -67.69
C GLU A 2 -8.91 6.37 -66.44
N GLY A 3 -8.82 5.03 -66.38
CA GLY A 3 -9.31 4.25 -65.26
C GLY A 3 -8.60 4.62 -63.96
N ALA A 4 -9.29 4.48 -62.83
CA ALA A 4 -8.66 4.67 -61.53
C ALA A 4 -7.66 3.54 -61.26
N ASP A 5 -6.49 3.90 -60.71
CA ASP A 5 -5.52 2.90 -60.25
C ASP A 5 -6.07 2.20 -59.00
N GLU A 6 -6.00 0.86 -58.97
CA GLU A 6 -6.50 0.03 -57.88
C GLU A 6 -5.40 -0.89 -57.34
N LEU A 7 -5.49 -1.29 -56.07
CA LEU A 7 -4.54 -2.18 -55.40
C LEU A 7 -5.29 -3.39 -54.82
N ARG A 8 -4.72 -4.60 -54.92
CA ARG A 8 -5.26 -5.79 -54.26
C ARG A 8 -4.17 -6.78 -53.85
N LEU A 9 -4.54 -7.70 -52.95
CA LEU A 9 -3.75 -8.87 -52.60
C LEU A 9 -4.36 -10.15 -53.17
N SER A 10 -3.52 -10.95 -53.83
CA SER A 10 -3.94 -12.18 -54.51
C SER A 10 -3.21 -13.41 -53.94
N ASN A 11 -3.89 -14.57 -53.90
CA ASN A 11 -3.33 -15.87 -53.47
C ASN A 11 -2.74 -15.91 -52.05
N GLY A 12 -3.18 -15.04 -51.15
CA GLY A 12 -2.81 -15.11 -49.72
C GLY A 12 -3.67 -16.07 -48.91
N THR A 13 -3.35 -16.15 -47.62
CA THR A 13 -4.07 -16.95 -46.62
C THR A 13 -5.30 -16.24 -46.06
N GLY A 14 -5.47 -14.95 -46.33
CA GLY A 14 -6.58 -14.11 -45.88
C GLY A 14 -6.70 -12.83 -46.71
N PRO A 15 -7.64 -11.92 -46.41
CA PRO A 15 -7.85 -10.68 -47.17
C PRO A 15 -6.69 -9.69 -47.05
N CYS A 16 -5.90 -9.81 -45.99
CA CYS A 16 -4.79 -8.93 -45.65
C CYS A 16 -3.41 -9.60 -45.81
N SER A 17 -3.33 -10.63 -46.64
CA SER A 17 -2.06 -11.23 -47.07
C SER A 17 -2.14 -11.61 -48.55
N GLY A 18 -1.01 -11.61 -49.25
CA GLY A 18 -0.95 -12.07 -50.64
C GLY A 18 0.08 -11.36 -51.50
N ARG A 19 0.12 -11.74 -52.78
CA ARG A 19 0.90 -11.08 -53.83
C ARG A 19 0.30 -9.71 -54.12
N VAL A 20 1.17 -8.70 -54.22
CA VAL A 20 0.75 -7.32 -54.48
C VAL A 20 0.49 -7.15 -55.98
N GLU A 21 -0.75 -6.80 -56.32
CA GLU A 21 -1.17 -6.52 -57.70
C GLU A 21 -1.77 -5.12 -57.78
N VAL A 22 -1.36 -4.38 -58.82
CA VAL A 22 -1.82 -3.01 -59.11
C VAL A 22 -2.54 -3.01 -60.44
N LYS A 23 -3.69 -2.36 -60.51
CA LYS A 23 -4.42 -2.11 -61.75
C LYS A 23 -4.01 -0.76 -62.28
N HIS A 24 -3.48 -0.71 -63.49
CA HIS A 24 -3.11 0.51 -64.20
C HIS A 24 -3.57 0.36 -65.66
N GLU A 25 -4.12 1.43 -66.26
CA GLU A 25 -4.71 1.39 -67.61
C GLU A 25 -5.74 0.25 -67.81
N GLU A 26 -6.59 0.00 -66.81
CA GLU A 26 -7.57 -1.09 -66.78
C GLU A 26 -6.99 -2.53 -66.80
N GLN A 27 -5.68 -2.68 -66.62
CA GLN A 27 -5.01 -3.98 -66.61
C GLN A 27 -4.30 -4.23 -65.27
N TRP A 28 -4.59 -5.39 -64.66
CA TRP A 28 -3.87 -5.87 -63.47
C TRP A 28 -2.45 -6.30 -63.85
N GLY A 29 -1.48 -5.85 -63.07
CA GLY A 29 -0.08 -6.23 -63.16
C GLY A 29 0.58 -6.34 -61.80
N THR A 30 1.80 -6.84 -61.77
CA THR A 30 2.54 -7.16 -60.53
C THR A 30 3.56 -6.07 -60.20
N VAL A 31 4.09 -6.14 -58.98
CA VAL A 31 5.17 -5.28 -58.50
C VAL A 31 6.42 -6.15 -58.26
N CYS A 32 7.59 -5.64 -58.60
CA CYS A 32 8.86 -6.37 -58.55
C CYS A 32 9.73 -5.98 -57.34
N ASP A 33 10.50 -6.95 -56.82
CA ASP A 33 11.22 -6.89 -55.54
C ASP A 33 12.46 -5.99 -55.46
N GLY A 34 12.73 -5.18 -56.49
CA GLY A 34 14.01 -4.50 -56.73
C GLY A 34 14.65 -3.78 -55.54
N ASP A 35 13.85 -3.26 -54.62
CA ASP A 35 14.24 -2.70 -53.32
C ASP A 35 13.09 -2.86 -52.30
N TRP A 36 12.36 -4.00 -52.33
CA TRP A 36 11.15 -4.18 -51.51
C TRP A 36 11.45 -4.28 -50.00
N THR A 37 11.03 -3.26 -49.25
CA THR A 37 11.22 -3.15 -47.81
C THR A 37 9.91 -3.21 -47.02
N ILE A 38 10.03 -3.29 -45.69
CA ILE A 38 8.88 -3.22 -44.80
C ILE A 38 8.15 -1.86 -44.88
N LYS A 39 8.83 -0.78 -45.25
CA LYS A 39 8.21 0.55 -45.41
C LYS A 39 7.31 0.61 -46.63
N ASP A 40 7.69 -0.08 -47.70
CA ASP A 40 6.86 -0.18 -48.90
C ASP A 40 5.63 -1.05 -48.63
N ALA A 41 5.82 -2.14 -47.91
CA ALA A 41 4.74 -2.98 -47.41
C ALA A 41 3.77 -2.21 -46.49
N GLU A 42 4.27 -1.29 -45.66
CA GLU A 42 3.45 -0.46 -44.77
C GLU A 42 2.45 0.38 -45.56
N VAL A 43 2.89 0.99 -46.67
CA VAL A 43 2.01 1.76 -47.55
C VAL A 43 0.94 0.86 -48.18
N VAL A 44 1.28 -0.37 -48.58
CA VAL A 44 0.30 -1.34 -49.10
C VAL A 44 -0.73 -1.71 -48.05
N CYS A 45 -0.30 -2.06 -46.84
CA CYS A 45 -1.19 -2.45 -45.75
C CYS A 45 -2.11 -1.30 -45.32
N LYS A 46 -1.57 -0.09 -45.24
CA LYS A 46 -2.32 1.13 -44.94
C LYS A 46 -3.32 1.48 -46.03
N GLN A 47 -2.92 1.42 -47.31
CA GLN A 47 -3.79 1.71 -48.44
C GLN A 47 -4.98 0.74 -48.52
N LEU A 48 -4.78 -0.53 -48.16
CA LEU A 48 -5.81 -1.56 -48.10
C LEU A 48 -6.59 -1.61 -46.77
N GLN A 49 -6.28 -0.71 -45.82
CA GLN A 49 -6.88 -0.68 -44.48
C GLN A 49 -6.68 -1.99 -43.69
N CYS A 50 -5.58 -2.69 -43.96
CA CYS A 50 -5.23 -3.98 -43.39
C CYS A 50 -4.32 -3.87 -42.14
N GLY A 51 -4.26 -2.71 -41.51
CA GLY A 51 -3.36 -2.44 -40.39
C GLY A 51 -1.92 -2.16 -40.85
N PHE A 52 -0.95 -2.67 -40.09
CA PHE A 52 0.49 -2.46 -40.33
C PHE A 52 1.13 -3.65 -41.04
N ALA A 53 2.29 -3.42 -41.64
CA ALA A 53 3.04 -4.46 -42.34
C ALA A 53 3.82 -5.34 -41.36
N VAL A 54 3.58 -6.65 -41.47
CA VAL A 54 4.26 -7.67 -40.66
C VAL A 54 5.45 -8.23 -41.42
N LYS A 55 5.24 -8.59 -42.70
CA LYS A 55 6.28 -9.16 -43.55
C LYS A 55 6.22 -8.57 -44.95
N ALA A 56 7.35 -8.04 -45.39
CA ALA A 56 7.66 -7.76 -46.79
C ALA A 56 8.34 -9.01 -47.38
N LEU A 57 7.66 -9.67 -48.31
CA LEU A 57 8.12 -10.91 -48.91
C LEU A 57 8.52 -10.68 -50.37
N ASN A 58 9.59 -11.34 -50.80
CA ASN A 58 10.08 -11.29 -52.17
C ASN A 58 10.08 -12.68 -52.80
N ARG A 59 10.39 -12.73 -54.09
CA ARG A 59 10.53 -13.96 -54.87
C ARG A 59 9.27 -14.83 -54.96
N ALA A 60 8.14 -14.21 -55.30
CA ALA A 60 6.87 -14.88 -55.56
C ALA A 60 6.38 -15.82 -54.44
N PRO A 61 6.29 -15.35 -53.19
CA PRO A 61 5.94 -16.17 -52.02
C PRO A 61 4.51 -16.74 -52.10
N PHE A 62 3.61 -16.07 -52.83
CA PHE A 62 2.21 -16.46 -53.05
C PHE A 62 1.99 -16.98 -54.49
N GLY A 63 3.06 -17.48 -55.11
CA GLY A 63 3.10 -17.88 -56.51
C GLY A 63 3.38 -16.71 -57.46
N GLU A 64 3.79 -17.05 -58.67
CA GLU A 64 4.04 -16.09 -59.75
C GLU A 64 2.71 -15.50 -60.22
N GLY A 65 2.69 -14.18 -60.42
CA GLY A 65 1.57 -13.50 -61.04
C GLY A 65 1.58 -13.64 -62.56
N THR A 66 0.67 -12.91 -63.19
CA THR A 66 0.51 -12.91 -64.64
C THR A 66 0.24 -11.49 -65.12
N GLY A 67 0.84 -11.09 -66.24
CA GLY A 67 0.57 -9.79 -66.86
C GLY A 67 1.80 -8.89 -66.89
N PRO A 68 1.64 -7.56 -67.03
CA PRO A 68 2.75 -6.63 -66.98
C PRO A 68 3.27 -6.49 -65.53
N THR A 69 4.56 -6.21 -65.38
CA THR A 69 5.11 -5.67 -64.13
C THR A 69 4.99 -4.15 -64.19
N TRP A 70 4.18 -3.56 -63.32
CA TRP A 70 3.90 -2.14 -63.35
C TRP A 70 4.91 -1.29 -62.60
N LEU A 71 5.34 -1.74 -61.42
CA LEU A 71 6.24 -0.98 -60.55
C LEU A 71 7.52 -1.75 -60.26
N TYR A 72 8.64 -1.03 -60.26
CA TYR A 72 9.99 -1.52 -59.95
C TYR A 72 10.74 -0.47 -59.13
N ARG A 73 11.56 -0.95 -58.17
CA ARG A 73 12.29 -0.12 -57.18
C ARG A 73 11.38 0.93 -56.54
N VAL A 74 10.31 0.44 -55.93
CA VAL A 74 9.46 1.27 -55.09
C VAL A 74 10.23 1.55 -53.81
N ASP A 75 10.38 2.84 -53.47
CA ASP A 75 11.04 3.33 -52.26
C ASP A 75 10.10 4.34 -51.57
N CYS A 76 9.43 3.84 -50.54
CA CYS A 76 8.48 4.55 -49.69
C CYS A 76 9.11 4.97 -48.36
N ARG A 77 8.65 6.10 -47.83
CA ARG A 77 8.95 6.56 -46.47
C ARG A 77 8.10 5.84 -45.43
N GLY A 78 6.91 5.37 -45.82
CA GLY A 78 5.93 4.67 -44.98
C GLY A 78 4.71 5.51 -44.61
N ASP A 79 4.70 6.81 -44.93
CA ASP A 79 3.60 7.74 -44.64
C ASP A 79 2.73 8.06 -45.86
N GLU A 80 3.13 7.60 -47.05
CA GLU A 80 2.41 7.80 -48.31
C GLU A 80 0.98 7.24 -48.28
N SER A 81 0.08 7.87 -49.06
CA SER A 81 -1.33 7.46 -49.13
C SER A 81 -1.59 6.30 -50.10
N ALA A 82 -0.68 6.06 -51.04
CA ALA A 82 -0.80 4.98 -52.02
C ALA A 82 0.59 4.54 -52.51
N LEU A 83 0.71 3.28 -52.93
CA LEU A 83 1.98 2.68 -53.36
C LEU A 83 2.64 3.42 -54.53
N TRP A 84 1.83 3.91 -55.47
CA TRP A 84 2.29 4.69 -56.62
C TRP A 84 2.64 6.15 -56.30
N ASN A 85 2.44 6.62 -55.06
CA ASN A 85 2.92 7.92 -54.61
C ASN A 85 4.36 7.86 -54.07
N CYS A 86 4.91 6.66 -53.91
CA CYS A 86 6.30 6.46 -53.52
C CYS A 86 7.27 6.74 -54.69
N THR A 87 8.57 6.79 -54.41
CA THR A 87 9.55 6.96 -55.49
C THR A 87 9.66 5.65 -56.27
N HIS A 88 9.49 5.68 -57.60
CA HIS A 88 9.60 4.48 -58.45
C HIS A 88 10.12 4.82 -59.85
N THR A 89 10.54 3.82 -60.62
CA THR A 89 11.16 4.01 -61.96
C THR A 89 10.16 4.33 -63.09
N GLY A 90 8.92 4.69 -62.78
CA GLY A 90 7.82 4.86 -63.74
C GLY A 90 7.04 3.57 -64.02
N TRP A 91 5.85 3.71 -64.60
CA TRP A 91 4.92 2.62 -64.92
C TRP A 91 5.41 1.78 -66.09
N GLY A 92 5.54 0.46 -65.89
CA GLY A 92 5.87 -0.50 -66.96
C GLY A 92 7.24 -0.29 -67.61
N SER A 93 8.12 0.50 -66.99
CA SER A 93 9.42 0.88 -67.56
C SER A 93 10.45 -0.25 -67.55
N PHE A 94 10.19 -1.30 -66.77
CA PHE A 94 11.07 -2.46 -66.62
C PHE A 94 10.26 -3.76 -66.61
N THR A 95 10.65 -4.73 -67.43
CA THR A 95 10.03 -6.06 -67.44
C THR A 95 10.76 -6.94 -66.44
N CYS A 96 10.13 -7.17 -65.30
CA CYS A 96 10.64 -8.06 -64.27
C CYS A 96 10.03 -9.46 -64.45
N PRO A 97 10.82 -10.54 -64.37
CA PRO A 97 10.26 -11.88 -64.30
C PRO A 97 9.34 -12.06 -63.08
N HIS A 98 8.20 -12.74 -63.25
CA HIS A 98 7.22 -12.93 -62.17
C HIS A 98 7.73 -13.75 -60.97
N TYR A 99 8.82 -14.49 -61.11
CA TYR A 99 9.45 -15.14 -59.96
C TYR A 99 10.02 -14.13 -58.94
N PHE A 100 10.12 -12.85 -59.27
CA PHE A 100 10.49 -11.74 -58.38
C PHE A 100 9.28 -10.92 -57.90
N ASP A 101 8.06 -11.41 -58.14
CA ASP A 101 6.86 -10.72 -57.64
C ASP A 101 6.89 -10.62 -56.12
N ILE A 102 6.50 -9.46 -55.61
CA ILE A 102 6.47 -9.20 -54.17
C ILE A 102 5.19 -9.71 -53.53
N GLY A 103 5.27 -9.98 -52.23
CA GLY A 103 4.13 -10.27 -51.39
C GLY A 103 4.17 -9.46 -50.10
N VAL A 104 3.02 -9.34 -49.47
CA VAL A 104 2.88 -8.72 -48.17
C VAL A 104 2.02 -9.59 -47.25
N ILE A 105 2.35 -9.55 -45.96
CA ILE A 105 1.46 -9.99 -44.89
C ILE A 105 1.25 -8.77 -43.99
N CYS A 106 0.02 -8.32 -43.90
CA CYS A 106 -0.40 -7.25 -42.99
C CYS A 106 -1.02 -7.87 -41.73
N SER A 107 -1.10 -7.11 -40.65
CA SER A 107 -1.68 -7.59 -39.39
C SER A 107 -3.17 -7.98 -39.52
N GLY A 108 -3.92 -7.31 -40.39
CA GLY A 108 -5.37 -7.51 -40.57
C GLY A 108 -6.22 -6.86 -39.48
N PHE A 109 -5.58 -6.27 -38.48
CA PHE A 109 -6.16 -5.42 -37.45
C PHE A 109 -5.20 -4.26 -37.17
N SER A 110 -5.74 -3.10 -36.82
CA SER A 110 -4.94 -1.88 -36.59
C SER A 110 -4.51 -1.69 -35.14
N ASP A 111 -5.18 -2.36 -34.20
CA ASP A 111 -4.96 -2.20 -32.76
C ASP A 111 -5.52 -3.42 -32.00
N MET A 112 -5.05 -3.67 -30.78
CA MET A 112 -5.58 -4.73 -29.91
C MET A 112 -5.61 -4.30 -28.44
N ARG A 113 -6.56 -4.82 -27.66
CA ARG A 113 -6.68 -4.54 -26.23
C ARG A 113 -7.41 -5.63 -25.46
N LEU A 114 -7.17 -5.66 -24.15
CA LEU A 114 -7.97 -6.42 -23.19
C LEU A 114 -9.04 -5.51 -22.56
N THR A 115 -10.27 -5.99 -22.46
CA THR A 115 -11.40 -5.20 -21.91
C THR A 115 -12.21 -6.01 -20.90
N GLY A 116 -12.78 -5.34 -19.88
CA GLY A 116 -13.66 -6.00 -18.92
C GLY A 116 -12.97 -6.92 -17.90
N GLY A 117 -11.64 -6.89 -17.81
CA GLY A 117 -10.90 -7.50 -16.69
C GLY A 117 -10.58 -6.50 -15.59
N ASP A 118 -10.07 -7.00 -14.47
CA ASP A 118 -9.73 -6.22 -13.27
C ASP A 118 -8.50 -5.31 -13.49
N THR A 119 -7.73 -5.54 -14.56
CA THR A 119 -6.47 -4.86 -14.85
C THR A 119 -6.31 -4.59 -16.34
N ALA A 120 -5.40 -3.69 -16.73
CA ALA A 120 -5.07 -3.48 -18.14
C ALA A 120 -4.46 -4.73 -18.82
N CYS A 121 -3.90 -5.65 -18.02
CA CYS A 121 -3.27 -6.89 -18.45
C CYS A 121 -4.17 -8.13 -18.26
N SER A 122 -5.48 -7.93 -18.08
CA SER A 122 -6.47 -9.01 -17.99
C SER A 122 -7.79 -8.61 -18.64
N GLY A 123 -8.48 -9.56 -19.26
CA GLY A 123 -9.83 -9.35 -19.79
C GLY A 123 -10.06 -9.98 -21.16
N HIS A 124 -11.15 -9.56 -21.80
CA HIS A 124 -11.58 -10.03 -23.11
C HIS A 124 -10.73 -9.44 -24.22
N LEU A 125 -10.15 -10.29 -25.07
CA LEU A 125 -9.32 -9.88 -26.20
C LEU A 125 -10.20 -9.31 -27.33
N LYS A 126 -9.98 -8.04 -27.64
CA LYS A 126 -10.60 -7.35 -28.79
C LYS A 126 -9.53 -6.82 -29.73
N VAL A 127 -9.77 -6.94 -31.03
CA VAL A 127 -8.90 -6.39 -32.08
C VAL A 127 -9.69 -5.38 -32.90
N LYS A 128 -9.02 -4.36 -33.44
CA LYS A 128 -9.66 -3.27 -34.20
C LYS A 128 -9.58 -3.55 -35.69
N GLN A 129 -10.73 -3.70 -36.35
CA GLN A 129 -10.86 -3.92 -37.79
C GLN A 129 -11.73 -2.81 -38.40
N GLU A 130 -11.22 -2.09 -39.39
CA GLU A 130 -11.95 -1.03 -40.12
C GLU A 130 -12.67 -0.03 -39.20
N GLU A 131 -11.98 0.46 -38.15
CA GLU A 131 -12.50 1.34 -37.08
C GLU A 131 -13.48 0.71 -36.08
N THR A 132 -13.81 -0.57 -36.21
CA THR A 132 -14.68 -1.28 -35.27
C THR A 132 -13.91 -2.27 -34.40
N TRP A 133 -14.25 -2.36 -33.12
CA TRP A 133 -13.68 -3.36 -32.22
C TRP A 133 -14.44 -4.67 -32.38
N VAL A 134 -13.73 -5.71 -32.80
CA VAL A 134 -14.26 -7.06 -32.98
C VAL A 134 -13.70 -7.99 -31.90
N THR A 135 -14.55 -8.90 -31.42
CA THR A 135 -14.22 -9.80 -30.32
C THR A 135 -13.56 -11.08 -30.86
N VAL A 136 -12.52 -11.56 -30.18
CA VAL A 136 -11.84 -12.82 -30.53
C VAL A 136 -12.46 -13.98 -29.74
N CYS A 137 -12.83 -15.06 -30.43
CA CYS A 137 -13.41 -16.24 -29.80
C CYS A 137 -12.38 -17.06 -29.02
N PHE A 138 -12.83 -17.72 -27.96
CA PHE A 138 -12.01 -18.67 -27.21
C PHE A 138 -11.49 -19.82 -28.10
N SER A 139 -12.24 -20.25 -29.12
CA SER A 139 -11.79 -21.26 -30.07
C SER A 139 -10.73 -20.77 -31.05
N HIS A 140 -10.47 -19.46 -31.13
CA HIS A 140 -9.54 -18.86 -32.08
C HIS A 140 -8.19 -18.49 -31.43
N ILE A 141 -7.99 -18.88 -30.16
CA ILE A 141 -6.80 -18.58 -29.37
C ILE A 141 -6.38 -19.81 -28.56
N ASP A 142 -5.07 -20.07 -28.51
CA ASP A 142 -4.46 -21.04 -27.61
C ASP A 142 -3.56 -20.34 -26.57
N PHE A 143 -3.04 -21.11 -25.60
CA PHE A 143 -2.18 -20.56 -24.55
C PHE A 143 -0.90 -19.91 -25.11
N LYS A 144 -0.37 -20.40 -26.22
CA LYS A 144 0.83 -19.83 -26.86
C LYS A 144 0.53 -18.47 -27.47
N THR A 145 -0.64 -18.34 -28.08
CA THR A 145 -1.15 -17.07 -28.60
C THR A 145 -1.40 -16.08 -27.48
N ALA A 146 -1.96 -16.52 -26.35
CA ALA A 146 -2.08 -15.68 -25.16
C ALA A 146 -0.70 -15.17 -24.69
N SER A 147 0.36 -15.97 -24.73
CA SER A 147 1.72 -15.52 -24.38
C SER A 147 2.21 -14.39 -25.29
N VAL A 148 1.94 -14.47 -26.60
CA VAL A 148 2.32 -13.41 -27.55
C VAL A 148 1.54 -12.13 -27.27
N VAL A 149 0.22 -12.24 -27.02
CA VAL A 149 -0.62 -11.10 -26.63
C VAL A 149 -0.07 -10.42 -25.38
N CYS A 150 0.26 -11.20 -24.35
CA CYS A 150 0.80 -10.67 -23.09
C CYS A 150 2.16 -9.98 -23.28
N ASN A 151 3.03 -10.54 -24.10
CA ASN A 151 4.33 -9.94 -24.40
C ASN A 151 4.19 -8.64 -25.21
N GLU A 152 3.33 -8.62 -26.23
CA GLU A 152 3.13 -7.45 -27.09
C GLU A 152 2.43 -6.29 -26.36
N LEU A 153 1.54 -6.59 -25.41
CA LEU A 153 0.95 -5.58 -24.51
C LEU A 153 1.89 -5.13 -23.39
N GLU A 154 3.15 -5.60 -23.37
CA GLU A 154 4.12 -5.38 -22.30
C GLU A 154 3.63 -5.84 -20.91
N CYS A 155 2.70 -6.80 -20.93
CA CYS A 155 2.05 -7.40 -19.78
C CYS A 155 2.73 -8.72 -19.37
N GLY A 156 4.03 -8.91 -19.60
CA GLY A 156 4.76 -10.12 -19.19
C GLY A 156 4.27 -11.42 -19.86
N GLN A 157 4.41 -12.57 -19.18
CA GLN A 157 4.08 -13.90 -19.70
C GLN A 157 2.59 -14.22 -19.57
N ALA A 158 2.00 -15.10 -20.39
CA ALA A 158 0.64 -15.54 -20.11
C ALA A 158 0.55 -16.43 -18.85
N VAL A 159 -0.44 -16.15 -18.00
CA VAL A 159 -0.78 -16.95 -16.82
C VAL A 159 -1.92 -17.90 -17.16
N ASP A 160 -2.96 -17.41 -17.84
CA ASP A 160 -4.11 -18.22 -18.22
C ASP A 160 -4.82 -17.69 -19.47
N ALA A 161 -5.50 -18.59 -20.17
CA ALA A 161 -6.40 -18.30 -21.28
C ALA A 161 -7.75 -18.98 -20.97
N LEU A 162 -8.72 -18.17 -20.52
CA LEU A 162 -9.98 -18.64 -19.99
C LEU A 162 -11.13 -18.47 -20.98
N ARG A 163 -12.12 -19.37 -20.84
CA ARG A 163 -13.40 -19.30 -21.53
C ARG A 163 -14.26 -18.22 -20.87
N GLY A 164 -14.57 -17.14 -21.60
CA GLY A 164 -15.37 -16.02 -21.09
C GLY A 164 -16.80 -16.41 -20.69
N THR A 165 -17.35 -15.73 -19.69
CA THR A 165 -18.69 -15.98 -19.13
C THR A 165 -19.82 -15.21 -19.83
N HIS A 166 -19.48 -14.24 -20.69
CA HIS A 166 -20.46 -13.46 -21.43
C HIS A 166 -21.01 -14.27 -22.61
N PHE A 167 -22.34 -14.45 -22.62
CA PHE A 167 -23.07 -14.93 -23.79
C PHE A 167 -23.02 -13.80 -24.82
N VAL A 168 -22.32 -14.01 -25.94
CA VAL A 168 -22.19 -13.02 -27.02
C VAL A 168 -23.56 -12.44 -27.36
N ASP A 169 -23.73 -11.16 -27.10
CA ASP A 169 -24.95 -10.45 -27.47
C ASP A 169 -25.07 -10.47 -28.99
N ARG A 170 -26.29 -10.59 -29.53
CA ARG A 170 -26.53 -10.93 -30.95
C ARG A 170 -26.04 -9.88 -31.98
N HIS A 171 -25.31 -8.87 -31.54
CA HIS A 171 -24.90 -7.68 -32.28
C HIS A 171 -23.39 -7.39 -32.26
N GLU A 172 -22.54 -8.17 -31.58
CA GLU A 172 -21.08 -7.97 -31.62
C GLU A 172 -20.43 -8.72 -32.81
N LEU A 173 -19.50 -8.04 -33.50
CA LEU A 173 -18.72 -8.58 -34.63
C LEU A 173 -17.62 -9.51 -34.11
N ILE A 174 -17.47 -10.68 -34.74
CA ILE A 174 -16.53 -11.74 -34.34
C ILE A 174 -15.36 -11.79 -35.32
N TRP A 175 -14.15 -11.89 -34.78
CA TRP A 175 -12.93 -12.15 -35.54
C TRP A 175 -12.95 -13.55 -36.17
N GLN A 176 -12.71 -13.64 -37.48
CA GLN A 176 -12.94 -14.85 -38.29
C GLN A 176 -11.69 -15.73 -38.52
N GLU A 177 -10.51 -15.28 -38.10
CA GLU A 177 -9.25 -16.01 -38.29
C GLU A 177 -8.78 -16.61 -36.95
N GLU A 178 -8.33 -17.86 -36.95
CA GLU A 178 -7.71 -18.50 -35.78
C GLU A 178 -6.22 -18.18 -35.75
N PHE A 179 -5.72 -17.76 -34.59
CA PHE A 179 -4.30 -17.50 -34.36
C PHE A 179 -3.61 -18.78 -33.89
N HIS A 180 -2.51 -19.14 -34.54
CA HIS A 180 -1.72 -20.32 -34.18
C HIS A 180 -0.27 -19.96 -33.93
N CYS A 181 -0.01 -19.28 -32.80
CA CYS A 181 1.33 -18.86 -32.43
C CYS A 181 2.21 -20.02 -31.93
N VAL A 182 3.52 -19.91 -32.14
CA VAL A 182 4.54 -20.80 -31.57
C VAL A 182 4.86 -20.39 -30.12
N GLY A 183 4.66 -19.12 -29.77
CA GLY A 183 4.83 -18.52 -28.44
C GLY A 183 6.09 -17.66 -28.27
N ASN A 184 6.88 -17.46 -29.34
CA ASN A 184 8.09 -16.63 -29.34
C ASN A 184 8.01 -15.46 -30.32
N GLU A 185 6.85 -15.26 -30.92
CA GLU A 185 6.53 -14.12 -31.76
C GLU A 185 6.55 -12.83 -30.95
N THR A 186 6.98 -11.75 -31.60
CA THR A 186 7.01 -10.40 -31.03
C THR A 186 5.65 -9.71 -31.07
N HIS A 187 4.87 -9.99 -32.12
CA HIS A 187 3.53 -9.44 -32.30
C HIS A 187 2.54 -10.55 -32.64
N LEU A 188 1.29 -10.42 -32.20
CA LEU A 188 0.18 -11.32 -32.53
C LEU A 188 -0.02 -11.41 -34.04
N ALA A 189 0.30 -10.33 -34.75
CA ALA A 189 0.28 -10.24 -36.20
C ALA A 189 1.31 -11.17 -36.89
N ASP A 190 2.40 -11.54 -36.21
CA ASP A 190 3.40 -12.49 -36.72
C ASP A 190 2.90 -13.93 -36.72
N CYS A 191 1.86 -14.20 -35.95
CA CYS A 191 1.34 -15.54 -35.80
C CYS A 191 0.64 -16.02 -37.09
N PRO A 192 0.88 -17.27 -37.50
CA PRO A 192 0.12 -17.91 -38.56
C PRO A 192 -1.39 -17.80 -38.30
N ARG A 193 -2.14 -17.46 -39.36
CA ARG A 193 -3.59 -17.34 -39.34
C ARG A 193 -4.22 -18.34 -40.26
N ASN A 194 -5.27 -19.01 -39.78
CA ASN A 194 -6.11 -19.88 -40.59
C ASN A 194 -7.53 -19.34 -40.62
N ILE A 195 -8.18 -19.36 -41.79
CA ILE A 195 -9.59 -18.97 -41.91
C ILE A 195 -10.45 -20.05 -41.25
N HIS A 196 -11.23 -19.68 -40.23
CA HIS A 196 -12.18 -20.58 -39.60
C HIS A 196 -13.59 -20.34 -40.19
N HIS A 197 -14.18 -21.34 -40.84
CA HIS A 197 -15.40 -21.19 -41.66
C HIS A 197 -16.73 -21.18 -40.87
N THR A 198 -16.71 -21.12 -39.54
CA THR A 198 -17.92 -21.18 -38.72
C THR A 198 -18.16 -19.87 -37.99
N ASN A 199 -19.19 -19.12 -38.40
CA ASN A 199 -19.61 -17.86 -37.77
C ASN A 199 -20.22 -18.00 -36.35
N THR A 200 -20.01 -19.13 -35.67
CA THR A 200 -20.62 -19.41 -34.37
C THR A 200 -19.56 -19.41 -33.27
N CYS A 201 -19.44 -18.27 -32.58
CA CYS A 201 -18.68 -18.17 -31.34
C CYS A 201 -19.52 -18.70 -30.18
N SER A 202 -18.97 -19.62 -29.40
CA SER A 202 -19.66 -20.07 -28.18
C SER A 202 -19.34 -19.15 -26.99
N HIS A 203 -18.08 -18.69 -26.88
CA HIS A 203 -17.57 -17.87 -25.77
C HIS A 203 -16.41 -16.98 -26.23
N ASP A 204 -16.29 -15.81 -25.59
CA ASP A 204 -15.20 -14.87 -25.82
C ASP A 204 -13.89 -15.35 -25.18
N ALA A 205 -12.76 -15.00 -25.81
CA ALA A 205 -11.42 -15.27 -25.29
C ALA A 205 -11.08 -14.30 -24.15
N THR A 206 -10.82 -14.83 -22.96
CA THR A 206 -10.29 -14.04 -21.82
C THR A 206 -8.83 -14.37 -21.62
N VAL A 207 -7.95 -13.37 -21.67
CA VAL A 207 -6.50 -13.52 -21.49
C VAL A 207 -6.09 -12.93 -20.16
N VAL A 208 -5.25 -13.65 -19.41
CA VAL A 208 -4.68 -13.21 -18.13
C VAL A 208 -3.17 -13.31 -18.23
N CYS A 209 -2.50 -12.17 -18.11
CA CYS A 209 -1.04 -12.07 -18.20
C CYS A 209 -0.36 -11.98 -16.83
N SER A 210 0.95 -12.23 -16.78
CA SER A 210 1.82 -12.25 -15.61
C SER A 210 2.37 -10.87 -15.29
N GLY A 211 2.24 -9.97 -16.25
CA GLY A 211 2.34 -8.54 -16.08
C GLY A 211 1.50 -8.19 -14.88
N TYR A 212 2.17 -7.47 -14.00
CA TYR A 212 1.73 -7.11 -12.66
C TYR A 212 0.23 -6.98 -12.62
N GLY A 213 -0.41 -8.01 -12.04
CA GLY A 213 -1.83 -8.32 -12.11
C GLY A 213 -2.66 -7.37 -11.28
N GLY A 214 -2.38 -6.08 -11.40
CA GLY A 214 -2.91 -5.06 -10.55
C GLY A 214 -2.07 -4.89 -9.30
N TYR A 215 -2.23 -3.70 -8.77
CA TYR A 215 -1.79 -3.36 -7.44
C TYR A 215 -3.02 -3.37 -6.55
N ARG A 216 -2.82 -3.60 -5.26
CA ARG A 216 -3.89 -3.37 -4.28
C ARG A 216 -3.31 -2.86 -2.98
N LEU A 217 -4.16 -2.18 -2.22
CA LEU A 217 -3.86 -1.83 -0.84
C LEU A 217 -4.56 -2.83 0.07
N ALA A 218 -3.76 -3.64 0.77
CA ALA A 218 -4.24 -4.67 1.66
C ALA A 218 -4.12 -4.23 3.12
N ASN A 219 -5.02 -4.71 3.98
CA ASN A 219 -5.00 -4.51 5.43
C ASN A 219 -5.01 -3.04 5.90
N GLY A 220 -5.42 -2.06 5.10
CA GLY A 220 -5.62 -0.70 5.59
C GLY A 220 -7.04 -0.40 6.06
N SER A 221 -7.22 0.81 6.60
CA SER A 221 -8.49 1.30 7.13
C SER A 221 -9.55 1.57 6.05
N THR A 222 -9.13 1.69 4.79
CA THR A 222 -9.99 1.97 3.63
C THR A 222 -9.53 1.16 2.43
N THR A 223 -10.32 1.10 1.35
CA THR A 223 -9.89 0.51 0.07
C THR A 223 -8.75 1.28 -0.60
N CYS A 224 -8.46 2.49 -0.12
CA CYS A 224 -7.44 3.40 -0.63
C CYS A 224 -6.32 3.64 0.39
N SER A 225 -6.19 2.78 1.40
CA SER A 225 -5.08 2.81 2.35
C SER A 225 -4.63 1.40 2.69
N GLY A 226 -3.36 1.23 3.04
CA GLY A 226 -2.82 -0.06 3.48
C GLY A 226 -1.46 -0.39 2.89
N ARG A 227 -1.11 -1.67 2.96
CA ARG A 227 0.11 -2.24 2.41
C ARG A 227 0.00 -2.38 0.89
N ALA A 228 1.02 -1.92 0.17
CA ALA A 228 1.11 -2.06 -1.26
C ALA A 228 1.45 -3.51 -1.63
N GLU A 229 0.50 -4.18 -2.27
CA GLU A 229 0.67 -5.53 -2.79
C GLU A 229 0.60 -5.53 -4.32
N LEU A 230 1.40 -6.42 -4.88
CA LEU A 230 1.58 -6.61 -6.31
C LEU A 230 1.21 -8.05 -6.65
N LEU A 231 0.29 -8.23 -7.60
CA LEU A 231 -0.02 -9.54 -8.13
C LEU A 231 1.05 -9.90 -9.18
N HIS A 232 1.83 -10.95 -8.94
CA HIS A 232 2.80 -11.44 -9.91
C HIS A 232 2.73 -12.97 -9.97
N GLY A 233 2.68 -13.53 -11.19
CA GLY A 233 2.57 -14.98 -11.41
C GLY A 233 1.32 -15.63 -10.78
N GLY A 234 0.22 -14.88 -10.62
CA GLY A 234 -1.01 -15.35 -9.97
C GLY A 234 -0.96 -15.36 -8.43
N THR A 235 0.12 -14.84 -7.83
CA THR A 235 0.27 -14.70 -6.38
C THR A 235 0.41 -13.25 -5.95
N TRP A 236 -0.37 -12.82 -4.95
CA TRP A 236 -0.20 -11.50 -4.34
C TRP A 236 1.02 -11.52 -3.41
N GLY A 237 1.94 -10.59 -3.63
CA GLY A 237 3.10 -10.40 -2.77
C GLY A 237 3.28 -8.95 -2.39
N THR A 238 4.00 -8.73 -1.29
CA THR A 238 4.20 -7.42 -0.68
C THR A 238 5.39 -6.70 -1.32
N LEU A 239 5.24 -5.42 -1.63
CA LEU A 239 6.35 -4.57 -2.08
C LEU A 239 7.26 -4.19 -0.92
N CYS A 240 8.58 -4.12 -1.16
CA CYS A 240 9.53 -3.68 -0.15
C CYS A 240 9.52 -2.15 0.00
N ASP A 241 9.68 -1.64 1.23
CA ASP A 241 9.80 -0.20 1.52
C ASP A 241 11.16 0.40 1.14
N TYR A 242 12.12 -0.43 0.71
CA TYR A 242 13.42 -0.02 0.24
C TYR A 242 13.28 0.90 -0.99
N LEU A 243 13.59 2.19 -0.80
CA LEU A 243 13.40 3.28 -1.77
C LEU A 243 11.93 3.63 -2.07
N TRP A 244 10.97 3.16 -1.27
CA TRP A 244 9.57 3.56 -1.38
C TRP A 244 9.39 5.00 -0.89
N ASP A 245 9.11 5.91 -1.82
CA ASP A 245 8.91 7.34 -1.55
C ASP A 245 7.50 7.83 -1.88
N LEU A 246 7.18 9.06 -1.49
CA LEU A 246 5.87 9.67 -1.74
C LEU A 246 5.56 9.80 -3.24
N SER A 247 6.59 9.90 -4.10
CA SER A 247 6.41 9.93 -5.54
C SER A 247 5.89 8.58 -6.05
N ALA A 248 6.54 7.48 -5.68
CA ALA A 248 6.08 6.12 -5.99
C ALA A 248 4.70 5.82 -5.40
N ALA A 249 4.48 6.21 -4.15
CA ALA A 249 3.19 6.08 -3.50
C ALA A 249 2.08 6.87 -4.22
N ASN A 250 2.38 8.07 -4.73
CA ASN A 250 1.41 8.91 -5.43
C ASN A 250 0.98 8.29 -6.77
N ILE A 251 1.92 7.73 -7.53
CA ILE A 251 1.61 7.03 -8.78
C ILE A 251 0.74 5.80 -8.50
N LEU A 252 1.03 5.05 -7.44
CA LEU A 252 0.18 3.93 -7.01
C LEU A 252 -1.24 4.38 -6.64
N CYS A 253 -1.39 5.48 -5.90
CA CYS A 253 -2.69 6.04 -5.54
C CYS A 253 -3.49 6.50 -6.77
N GLN A 254 -2.83 7.14 -7.74
CA GLN A 254 -3.47 7.56 -8.99
C GLN A 254 -3.89 6.36 -9.83
N GLN A 255 -3.03 5.34 -9.92
CA GLN A 255 -3.29 4.11 -10.65
C GLN A 255 -4.46 3.30 -10.08
N LEU A 256 -4.66 3.32 -8.76
CA LEU A 256 -5.79 2.69 -8.08
C LEU A 256 -7.07 3.56 -8.10
N ASP A 257 -7.02 4.70 -8.80
CA ASP A 257 -8.07 5.71 -8.80
C ASP A 257 -8.46 6.12 -7.38
N CYS A 258 -7.46 6.22 -6.49
CA CYS A 258 -7.59 6.61 -5.10
C CYS A 258 -7.10 8.05 -4.86
N GLY A 259 -6.94 8.83 -5.92
CA GLY A 259 -6.45 10.21 -5.89
C GLY A 259 -4.94 10.28 -5.65
N VAL A 260 -4.50 11.14 -4.71
CA VAL A 260 -3.07 11.38 -4.44
C VAL A 260 -2.61 10.68 -3.17
N ALA A 261 -1.32 10.37 -3.05
CA ALA A 261 -0.75 9.85 -1.81
C ALA A 261 -0.65 10.94 -0.74
N LEU A 262 -1.18 10.66 0.45
CA LEU A 262 -1.20 11.58 1.59
C LEU A 262 -0.02 11.35 2.54
N LEU A 263 0.30 10.10 2.83
CA LEU A 263 1.41 9.70 3.72
C LEU A 263 1.78 8.23 3.56
N ILE A 264 3.01 7.90 3.94
CA ILE A 264 3.56 6.54 4.04
C ILE A 264 3.63 6.18 5.53
N PRO A 265 2.69 5.37 6.05
CA PRO A 265 2.67 5.03 7.47
C PRO A 265 3.70 3.94 7.82
N ASN A 266 4.50 4.19 8.85
CA ASN A 266 5.43 3.18 9.39
C ASN A 266 4.66 2.11 10.18
N GLY A 267 4.84 0.83 9.83
CA GLY A 267 4.48 -0.29 10.70
C GLY A 267 3.15 -1.00 10.44
N PHE A 268 2.86 -1.42 9.20
CA PHE A 268 1.90 -2.51 8.97
C PHE A 268 2.64 -3.85 9.04
N VAL A 269 2.32 -4.70 10.02
CA VAL A 269 2.84 -6.08 10.12
C VAL A 269 1.73 -7.10 9.84
N ASP A 270 2.16 -8.18 9.19
CA ASP A 270 1.46 -9.38 8.73
C ASP A 270 0.71 -9.28 7.39
N GLY A 271 1.37 -9.89 6.40
CA GLY A 271 0.76 -10.40 5.17
C GLY A 271 1.20 -11.86 4.99
N ASN A 272 0.24 -12.75 4.71
CA ASN A 272 0.54 -14.09 4.23
C ASN A 272 0.84 -14.01 2.73
N GLY A 273 2.11 -13.89 2.34
CA GLY A 273 2.51 -13.86 0.93
C GLY A 273 4.02 -13.64 0.70
N PRO A 274 4.54 -13.91 -0.51
CA PRO A 274 5.93 -13.62 -0.87
C PRO A 274 6.22 -12.11 -0.83
N ILE A 275 7.45 -11.72 -0.51
CA ILE A 275 7.91 -10.32 -0.58
C ILE A 275 8.64 -10.13 -1.90
N TRP A 276 8.15 -9.19 -2.72
CA TRP A 276 8.79 -8.79 -3.96
C TRP A 276 9.94 -7.83 -3.64
N ARG A 277 11.09 -8.05 -4.28
CA ARG A 277 12.34 -7.33 -4.00
C ARG A 277 12.54 -6.11 -4.90
N ASP A 278 11.53 -5.79 -5.71
CA ASP A 278 11.57 -4.71 -6.67
C ASP A 278 11.38 -3.38 -5.95
N ALA A 279 12.30 -2.45 -6.18
CA ALA A 279 12.28 -1.09 -5.66
C ALA A 279 11.99 -0.10 -6.80
N PHE A 280 11.03 0.79 -6.58
CA PHE A 280 10.53 1.74 -7.58
C PHE A 280 10.94 3.15 -7.18
N HIS A 281 11.69 3.83 -8.06
CA HIS A 281 12.00 5.25 -7.90
C HIS A 281 11.31 6.05 -9.00
N CYS A 282 10.33 6.85 -8.60
CA CYS A 282 9.47 7.61 -9.52
C CYS A 282 9.81 9.11 -9.49
N GLU A 283 9.79 9.75 -10.66
CA GLU A 283 9.92 11.21 -10.77
C GLU A 283 8.59 11.94 -10.50
N GLY A 284 7.46 11.21 -10.49
CA GLY A 284 6.12 11.70 -10.18
C GLY A 284 5.29 12.15 -11.39
N THR A 285 5.76 11.89 -12.61
CA THR A 285 5.06 12.22 -13.88
C THR A 285 4.56 10.98 -14.63
N GLU A 286 4.87 9.81 -14.09
CA GLU A 286 4.54 8.49 -14.59
C GLU A 286 3.03 8.21 -14.56
N SER A 287 2.56 7.37 -15.48
CA SER A 287 1.13 7.02 -15.56
C SER A 287 0.77 5.81 -14.70
N CYS A 288 1.74 4.95 -14.43
CA CYS A 288 1.61 3.81 -13.55
C CYS A 288 2.95 3.52 -12.85
N LEU A 289 2.91 2.81 -11.72
CA LEU A 289 4.09 2.58 -10.87
C LEU A 289 5.22 1.84 -11.61
N TRP A 290 4.88 1.18 -12.71
CA TRP A 290 5.81 0.45 -13.57
C TRP A 290 6.66 1.33 -14.48
N ASP A 291 6.19 2.53 -14.84
CA ASP A 291 6.94 3.48 -15.69
C ASP A 291 8.15 4.09 -14.94
N CYS A 292 8.21 3.86 -13.62
CA CYS A 292 9.27 4.36 -12.76
C CYS A 292 10.59 3.61 -12.96
N ALA A 293 11.72 4.29 -12.72
CA ALA A 293 13.03 3.67 -12.83
C ALA A 293 13.19 2.53 -11.80
N GLN A 294 13.43 1.32 -12.30
CA GLN A 294 13.57 0.11 -11.48
C GLN A 294 15.03 -0.11 -11.07
N VAL A 295 15.24 -0.43 -9.80
CA VAL A 295 16.53 -0.93 -9.30
C VAL A 295 16.44 -2.45 -9.16
N THR A 296 16.49 -3.16 -10.28
CA THR A 296 16.72 -4.62 -10.26
C THR A 296 18.22 -4.87 -10.18
N LEU A 297 18.76 -5.21 -9.01
CA LEU A 297 19.97 -6.06 -8.80
C LEU A 297 20.47 -5.98 -7.34
N GLY A 298 20.21 -7.02 -6.54
CA GLY A 298 21.12 -7.51 -5.48
C GLY A 298 21.04 -6.93 -4.04
N ASN A 299 19.99 -7.31 -3.28
CA ASN A 299 19.89 -7.32 -1.78
C ASN A 299 19.86 -5.93 -1.06
N PRO A 300 19.16 -5.76 0.10
CA PRO A 300 19.08 -6.66 1.26
C PRO A 300 17.80 -7.51 1.31
N THR A 301 17.75 -8.46 2.23
CA THR A 301 16.59 -9.31 2.49
C THR A 301 15.50 -8.50 3.18
N CYS A 302 14.53 -7.98 2.43
CA CYS A 302 13.36 -7.34 3.01
C CYS A 302 12.56 -8.35 3.83
N SER A 303 12.34 -8.03 5.10
CA SER A 303 11.51 -8.77 6.04
C SER A 303 10.06 -8.29 5.97
N ALA A 304 9.09 -9.03 6.52
CA ALA A 304 7.68 -8.63 6.53
C ALA A 304 7.41 -7.29 7.28
N LYS A 305 8.41 -6.76 7.99
CA LYS A 305 8.37 -5.46 8.68
C LYS A 305 8.77 -4.28 7.79
N GLU A 306 9.39 -4.56 6.63
CA GLU A 306 9.90 -3.60 5.65
C GLU A 306 8.97 -3.56 4.42
N ALA A 307 7.66 -3.50 4.68
CA ALA A 307 6.61 -3.52 3.67
C ALA A 307 6.25 -2.08 3.26
N ALA A 308 6.20 -1.81 1.96
CA ALA A 308 5.73 -0.54 1.42
C ALA A 308 4.24 -0.31 1.75
N THR A 309 3.92 0.88 2.22
CA THR A 309 2.56 1.27 2.65
C THR A 309 2.19 2.64 2.09
N VAL A 310 0.90 2.90 1.94
CA VAL A 310 0.41 4.22 1.55
C VAL A 310 -1.01 4.45 2.06
N THR A 311 -1.33 5.70 2.37
CA THR A 311 -2.70 6.19 2.53
C THR A 311 -2.98 7.22 1.45
N CYS A 312 -3.99 6.98 0.61
CA CYS A 312 -4.39 7.87 -0.49
C CYS A 312 -5.60 8.73 -0.09
N SER A 313 -5.90 9.76 -0.90
CA SER A 313 -7.02 10.69 -0.66
C SER A 313 -8.42 10.10 -0.86
N GLY A 314 -8.55 8.96 -1.55
CA GLY A 314 -9.83 8.31 -1.88
C GLY A 314 -10.58 8.97 -3.06
N LYS A 315 -11.55 8.25 -3.65
CA LYS A 315 -12.42 8.76 -4.73
C LYS A 315 -13.40 9.82 -4.22
N SER A 316 -12.92 11.03 -4.04
CA SER A 316 -13.79 12.21 -4.04
C SER A 316 -13.80 12.76 -5.46
N GLY A 317 -14.93 12.62 -6.15
CA GLY A 317 -15.13 13.18 -7.49
C GLY A 317 -15.00 14.70 -7.46
N THR A 318 -13.80 15.21 -7.69
CA THR A 318 -13.55 16.63 -7.92
C THR A 318 -12.76 16.79 -9.22
N GLN A 319 -13.46 17.38 -10.18
CA GLN A 319 -13.03 17.82 -11.49
C GLN A 319 -11.63 18.47 -11.44
N LEU A 320 -10.70 17.95 -12.24
CA LEU A 320 -9.36 18.51 -12.48
C LEU A 320 -9.47 20.01 -12.79
N MET A 321 -8.89 20.86 -11.93
CA MET A 321 -8.57 22.26 -12.25
C MET A 321 -7.05 22.41 -12.36
N LEU A 322 -6.63 22.89 -13.52
CA LEU A 322 -5.24 23.12 -13.93
C LEU A 322 -4.50 24.04 -12.94
N CYS A 323 -3.34 23.59 -12.44
CA CYS A 323 -2.40 24.43 -11.69
C CYS A 323 -1.68 25.39 -12.66
N ASN A 324 -1.88 26.69 -12.47
CA ASN A 324 -1.08 27.73 -13.12
C ASN A 324 0.13 28.04 -12.22
N ILE A 325 1.32 27.59 -12.63
CA ILE A 325 2.57 27.85 -11.92
C ILE A 325 3.01 29.28 -12.23
N SER A 326 2.65 30.20 -11.34
CA SER A 326 3.23 31.55 -11.34
C SER A 326 3.46 32.01 -9.91
N HIS A 327 4.55 31.54 -9.29
CA HIS A 327 5.40 32.33 -8.40
C HIS A 327 6.55 31.45 -7.85
N TYR A 328 7.69 31.49 -8.52
CA TYR A 328 8.96 31.03 -7.95
C TYR A 328 9.48 32.07 -6.96
N GLN A 329 9.67 31.68 -5.70
CA GLN A 329 10.62 32.36 -4.81
C GLN A 329 11.54 31.31 -4.17
N THR A 330 12.84 31.43 -4.51
CA THR A 330 13.93 30.63 -3.97
C THR A 330 14.36 31.16 -2.61
N VAL A 331 14.49 30.29 -1.60
CA VAL A 331 15.24 30.54 -0.35
C VAL A 331 16.25 29.39 -0.13
N PRO A 332 17.48 29.64 0.36
CA PRO A 332 18.54 28.62 0.39
C PRO A 332 18.57 27.78 1.68
N THR A 333 18.69 26.47 1.48
CA THR A 333 19.38 25.41 2.26
C THR A 333 19.38 25.43 3.79
N GLY A 334 18.76 24.39 4.37
CA GLY A 334 19.15 23.82 5.66
C GLY A 334 17.95 23.32 6.47
N VAL A 335 17.92 22.01 6.75
CA VAL A 335 16.88 21.22 7.47
C VAL A 335 15.71 20.78 6.59
N SER A 336 15.55 19.46 6.43
CA SER A 336 14.38 18.84 5.81
C SER A 336 13.19 18.97 6.76
N GLU A 337 12.37 20.00 6.56
CA GLU A 337 10.98 19.96 6.99
C GLU A 337 10.13 19.47 5.80
N ASP A 338 9.20 18.57 6.10
CA ASP A 338 8.22 18.03 5.17
C ASP A 338 7.56 19.17 4.37
N VAL A 339 7.76 19.20 3.05
CA VAL A 339 7.06 20.13 2.17
C VAL A 339 5.66 19.57 1.95
N GLY A 340 4.78 19.79 2.92
CA GLY A 340 3.36 19.53 2.78
C GLY A 340 2.75 20.42 1.70
N VAL A 341 2.32 19.83 0.59
CA VAL A 341 1.56 20.54 -0.45
C VAL A 341 0.11 20.65 0.02
N ILE A 342 -0.31 21.84 0.48
CA ILE A 342 -1.68 22.12 0.89
C ILE A 342 -2.53 22.37 -0.36
N CYS A 343 -3.32 21.39 -0.78
CA CYS A 343 -4.36 21.61 -1.79
C CYS A 343 -5.50 22.43 -1.18
N SER A 344 -5.94 23.50 -1.87
CA SER A 344 -6.92 24.51 -1.41
C SER A 344 -8.37 24.00 -1.23
N GLY A 345 -8.56 22.75 -0.80
CA GLY A 345 -9.86 22.16 -0.46
C GLY A 345 -9.81 20.98 0.51
N ASP A 346 -8.63 20.66 1.07
CA ASP A 346 -8.46 19.57 2.04
C ASP A 346 -9.14 19.94 3.37
N ARG A 347 -10.19 19.19 3.73
CA ARG A 347 -10.91 19.32 5.00
C ARG A 347 -10.64 18.11 5.87
N ARG A 348 -10.12 18.34 7.07
CA ARG A 348 -9.76 17.30 8.04
C ARG A 348 -10.38 17.60 9.39
N MET A 349 -10.58 16.57 10.20
CA MET A 349 -11.11 16.71 11.57
C MET A 349 -10.18 16.03 12.57
N ARG A 350 -10.07 16.61 13.76
CA ARG A 350 -9.40 15.97 14.92
C ARG A 350 -10.10 16.32 16.21
N LEU A 351 -9.91 15.48 17.22
CA LEU A 351 -10.26 15.78 18.62
C LEU A 351 -9.00 16.13 19.39
N VAL A 352 -9.02 17.28 20.07
CA VAL A 352 -7.87 17.82 20.82
C VAL A 352 -8.21 17.91 22.31
N ASN A 353 -7.20 17.75 23.16
CA ASN A 353 -7.32 17.82 24.63
C ASN A 353 -8.30 16.81 25.27
N GLY A 354 -8.62 15.71 24.57
CA GLY A 354 -9.23 14.54 25.20
C GLY A 354 -8.18 13.58 25.75
N THR A 355 -8.61 12.66 26.61
CA THR A 355 -7.73 11.61 27.17
C THR A 355 -7.44 10.49 26.17
N ASN A 356 -8.18 10.40 25.05
CA ASN A 356 -7.92 9.49 23.94
C ASN A 356 -8.44 10.07 22.60
N ARG A 357 -8.30 9.31 21.51
CA ARG A 357 -8.67 9.74 20.14
C ARG A 357 -10.19 9.93 19.89
N CYS A 358 -11.04 9.44 20.80
CA CYS A 358 -12.50 9.41 20.66
C CYS A 358 -13.22 10.35 21.66
N ALA A 359 -12.48 11.26 22.28
CA ALA A 359 -13.04 12.39 23.02
C ALA A 359 -12.16 13.64 22.83
N GLY A 360 -12.76 14.82 22.97
CA GLY A 360 -12.02 16.09 22.95
C GLY A 360 -12.78 17.23 22.30
N ARG A 361 -12.13 18.39 22.24
CA ARG A 361 -12.58 19.56 21.48
C ARG A 361 -12.51 19.26 19.99
N VAL A 362 -13.56 19.60 19.25
CA VAL A 362 -13.62 19.35 17.81
C VAL A 362 -12.90 20.48 17.06
N GLU A 363 -11.90 20.11 16.25
CA GLU A 363 -11.21 21.04 15.37
C GLU A 363 -11.29 20.59 13.91
N LEU A 364 -11.52 21.55 13.02
CA LEU A 364 -11.60 21.38 11.58
C LEU A 364 -10.45 22.10 10.89
N TYR A 365 -9.84 21.42 9.94
CA TYR A 365 -8.88 21.99 9.02
C TYR A 365 -9.61 22.48 7.77
N HIS A 366 -9.45 23.74 7.43
CA HIS A 366 -10.03 24.32 6.22
C HIS A 366 -9.15 25.47 5.71
N HIS A 367 -8.90 25.52 4.41
CA HIS A 367 -8.01 26.52 3.79
C HIS A 367 -6.64 26.70 4.48
N GLY A 368 -6.01 25.59 4.88
CA GLY A 368 -4.67 25.66 5.47
C GLY A 368 -4.64 25.91 6.98
N ILE A 369 -5.79 26.17 7.62
CA ILE A 369 -5.86 26.63 9.01
C ILE A 369 -6.79 25.72 9.82
N TRP A 370 -6.31 25.29 10.99
CA TRP A 370 -7.14 24.64 12.01
C TRP A 370 -8.01 25.67 12.71
N GLY A 371 -9.28 25.34 12.88
CA GLY A 371 -10.22 26.16 13.63
C GLY A 371 -11.24 25.31 14.39
N THR A 372 -11.88 25.92 15.38
CA THR A 372 -12.82 25.26 16.28
C THR A 372 -14.26 25.39 15.78
N ILE A 373 -15.19 24.84 16.54
CA ILE A 373 -16.62 24.83 16.25
C ILE A 373 -17.34 25.46 17.43
N CYS A 374 -18.31 26.34 17.18
CA CYS A 374 -19.13 26.92 18.22
C CYS A 374 -20.14 25.91 18.79
N ASP A 375 -20.41 26.02 20.09
CA ASP A 375 -21.40 25.22 20.82
C ASP A 375 -22.86 25.73 20.69
N ASP A 376 -23.08 26.87 20.03
CA ASP A 376 -24.41 27.38 19.69
C ASP A 376 -25.15 26.33 18.82
N ASN A 377 -26.28 25.83 19.35
CA ASN A 377 -27.07 24.72 18.81
C ASN A 377 -26.35 23.35 18.72
N TRP A 378 -25.16 23.20 19.30
CA TRP A 378 -24.42 21.93 19.30
C TRP A 378 -25.15 20.85 20.11
N ASP A 379 -25.57 19.79 19.45
CA ASP A 379 -26.35 18.72 20.05
C ASP A 379 -25.77 17.30 19.84
N LEU A 380 -26.48 16.30 20.36
CA LEU A 380 -26.11 14.88 20.23
C LEU A 380 -26.12 14.39 18.77
N SER A 381 -26.95 14.99 17.90
CA SER A 381 -27.01 14.66 16.47
C SER A 381 -25.74 15.13 15.77
N ASP A 382 -25.26 16.34 16.08
CA ASP A 382 -24.00 16.88 15.57
C ASP A 382 -22.80 16.06 16.03
N ALA A 383 -22.74 15.78 17.34
CA ALA A 383 -21.71 14.95 17.93
C ALA A 383 -21.70 13.53 17.32
N ASN A 384 -22.87 12.99 16.97
CA ASN A 384 -22.97 11.66 16.38
C ASN A 384 -22.36 11.62 14.97
N VAL A 385 -22.46 12.69 14.19
CA VAL A 385 -21.77 12.81 12.89
C VAL A 385 -20.26 12.82 13.11
N VAL A 386 -19.75 13.58 14.09
CA VAL A 386 -18.32 13.59 14.45
C VAL A 386 -17.81 12.20 14.82
N CYS A 387 -18.50 11.51 15.73
CA CYS A 387 -18.09 10.19 16.20
C CYS A 387 -18.10 9.15 15.08
N LYS A 388 -19.09 9.20 14.17
CA LYS A 388 -19.13 8.34 12.99
C LYS A 388 -18.01 8.66 12.01
N GLN A 389 -17.78 9.94 11.72
CA GLN A 389 -16.76 10.40 10.78
C GLN A 389 -15.34 10.01 11.24
N LEU A 390 -15.11 9.96 12.55
CA LEU A 390 -13.84 9.53 13.14
C LEU A 390 -13.75 8.01 13.37
N GLY A 391 -14.81 7.25 13.11
CA GLY A 391 -14.86 5.81 13.36
C GLY A 391 -14.80 5.44 14.85
N CYS A 392 -15.38 6.28 15.71
CA CYS A 392 -15.41 6.12 17.17
C CYS A 392 -16.81 5.69 17.69
N GLY A 393 -17.63 5.09 16.82
CA GLY A 393 -18.98 4.65 17.14
C GLY A 393 -20.01 5.79 17.15
N HIS A 394 -20.86 5.84 18.17
CA HIS A 394 -21.93 6.86 18.31
C HIS A 394 -21.61 7.87 19.41
N ALA A 395 -22.27 9.03 19.39
CA ALA A 395 -22.05 10.03 20.44
C ALA A 395 -22.72 9.64 21.77
N ILE A 396 -21.95 9.73 22.86
CA ILE A 396 -22.43 9.65 24.24
C ILE A 396 -22.77 11.05 24.75
N GLU A 397 -21.90 12.02 24.49
CA GLU A 397 -22.04 13.38 24.98
C GLU A 397 -21.62 14.41 23.92
N ALA A 398 -22.40 15.48 23.82
CA ALA A 398 -22.04 16.70 23.11
C ALA A 398 -21.63 17.74 24.17
N SER A 399 -20.32 17.97 24.31
CA SER A 399 -19.79 18.86 25.33
C SER A 399 -19.78 20.29 24.83
N VAL A 400 -20.20 21.21 25.70
CA VAL A 400 -20.31 22.65 25.43
C VAL A 400 -19.40 23.44 26.36
N SER A 401 -19.29 24.74 26.12
CA SER A 401 -18.58 25.71 26.95
C SER A 401 -17.10 25.37 27.16
N ALA A 402 -16.43 24.95 26.09
CA ALA A 402 -15.00 24.63 26.08
C ALA A 402 -14.59 23.61 27.17
N HIS A 403 -15.39 22.55 27.36
CA HIS A 403 -15.13 21.50 28.38
C HIS A 403 -13.71 20.92 28.30
N TYR A 404 -13.19 20.70 27.08
CA TYR A 404 -11.83 20.20 26.81
C TYR A 404 -10.79 21.34 26.70
N GLY A 405 -11.12 22.52 27.21
CA GLY A 405 -10.32 23.73 27.12
C GLY A 405 -10.60 24.51 25.84
N GLU A 406 -10.34 25.82 25.92
CA GLU A 406 -10.46 26.76 24.81
C GLU A 406 -9.45 26.44 23.71
N GLY A 407 -9.88 26.49 22.46
CA GLY A 407 -9.00 26.53 21.31
C GLY A 407 -8.48 27.94 21.06
N SER A 408 -7.91 28.13 19.87
CA SER A 408 -7.32 29.41 19.48
C SER A 408 -7.43 29.60 17.97
N GLY A 409 -7.60 30.86 17.55
CA GLY A 409 -7.59 31.22 16.13
C GLY A 409 -9.00 31.27 15.54
N GLN A 410 -9.21 30.59 14.42
CA GLN A 410 -10.46 30.66 13.67
C GLN A 410 -11.53 29.77 14.32
N ILE A 411 -12.79 30.22 14.36
CA ILE A 411 -13.95 29.35 14.56
C ILE A 411 -14.59 29.15 13.17
N TRP A 412 -14.70 27.90 12.72
CA TRP A 412 -15.11 27.59 11.36
C TRP A 412 -16.62 27.46 11.18
N LEU A 413 -17.28 26.80 12.13
CA LEU A 413 -18.71 26.50 12.06
C LEU A 413 -19.44 27.05 13.28
N ASP A 414 -20.67 27.50 13.04
CA ASP A 414 -21.61 28.08 14.00
C ASP A 414 -23.04 27.69 13.59
N ASP A 415 -23.93 27.54 14.57
CA ASP A 415 -25.28 26.98 14.42
C ASP A 415 -25.29 25.67 13.59
N VAL A 416 -24.45 24.71 13.96
CA VAL A 416 -24.47 23.38 13.30
C VAL A 416 -25.79 22.69 13.65
N ASN A 417 -26.44 22.13 12.64
CA ASN A 417 -27.76 21.52 12.79
C ASN A 417 -27.87 20.26 11.91
N CYS A 418 -27.11 19.24 12.28
CA CYS A 418 -27.12 17.93 11.64
C CYS A 418 -28.42 17.17 11.95
N THR A 419 -28.83 16.30 11.02
CA THR A 419 -29.87 15.28 11.27
C THR A 419 -29.31 14.05 11.98
N GLY A 420 -27.98 13.88 12.00
CA GLY A 420 -27.26 12.74 12.58
C GLY A 420 -27.02 11.60 11.58
N ALA A 421 -27.44 11.77 10.33
CA ALA A 421 -27.30 10.81 9.23
C ALA A 421 -26.26 11.22 8.18
N GLU A 422 -25.75 12.44 8.29
CA GLU A 422 -24.70 12.99 7.43
C GLU A 422 -23.40 12.18 7.56
N SER A 423 -22.64 12.08 6.46
CA SER A 423 -21.33 11.42 6.44
C SER A 423 -20.23 12.28 7.06
N ASP A 424 -20.35 13.59 6.90
CA ASP A 424 -19.34 14.56 7.29
C ASP A 424 -19.98 15.77 7.96
N LEU A 425 -19.31 16.31 8.98
CA LEU A 425 -19.85 17.45 9.74
C LEU A 425 -20.02 18.71 8.88
N TRP A 426 -19.17 18.91 7.87
CA TRP A 426 -19.29 20.03 6.92
C TRP A 426 -20.41 19.87 5.88
N ALA A 427 -21.07 18.71 5.84
CA ALA A 427 -22.28 18.52 5.04
C ALA A 427 -23.54 18.97 5.80
N CYS A 428 -23.44 19.19 7.11
CA CYS A 428 -24.57 19.63 7.91
C CYS A 428 -24.94 21.10 7.62
N PRO A 429 -26.24 21.41 7.64
CA PRO A 429 -26.70 22.80 7.69
C PRO A 429 -26.00 23.56 8.82
N SER A 430 -25.38 24.69 8.48
CA SER A 430 -24.67 25.57 9.40
C SER A 430 -24.61 26.98 8.81
N ARG A 431 -24.15 27.96 9.59
CA ARG A 431 -23.81 29.28 9.04
C ARG A 431 -22.66 29.19 8.03
N ALA A 432 -22.48 30.24 7.25
CA ALA A 432 -21.35 30.33 6.34
C ALA A 432 -20.02 30.22 7.11
N TRP A 433 -19.07 29.49 6.53
CA TRP A 433 -17.77 29.22 7.17
C TRP A 433 -17.09 30.50 7.65
N GLY A 434 -16.64 30.47 8.90
CA GLY A 434 -15.99 31.61 9.55
C GLY A 434 -16.93 32.75 9.98
N GLN A 435 -18.23 32.64 9.71
CA GLN A 435 -19.23 33.57 10.27
C GLN A 435 -19.80 33.00 11.56
N HIS A 436 -19.43 33.62 12.68
CA HIS A 436 -19.90 33.25 14.00
C HIS A 436 -20.01 34.48 14.91
N ASN A 437 -20.80 34.36 15.98
CA ASN A 437 -20.81 35.33 17.09
C ASN A 437 -20.14 34.81 18.36
N CYS A 438 -19.51 33.64 18.29
CA CYS A 438 -18.95 32.93 19.43
C CYS A 438 -17.52 33.34 19.78
N GLN A 439 -17.12 33.04 21.01
CA GLN A 439 -15.77 33.15 21.57
C GLN A 439 -15.22 31.74 21.85
N HIS A 440 -13.92 31.56 22.07
CA HIS A 440 -13.36 30.22 22.32
C HIS A 440 -13.84 29.54 23.61
N LYS A 441 -14.41 30.30 24.56
CA LYS A 441 -15.15 29.74 25.71
C LYS A 441 -16.40 28.94 25.30
N GLU A 442 -16.84 29.07 24.04
CA GLU A 442 -17.99 28.41 23.42
C GLU A 442 -17.51 27.32 22.43
N ASP A 443 -16.27 26.83 22.55
CA ASP A 443 -15.79 25.76 21.68
C ASP A 443 -16.45 24.41 22.04
N ALA A 444 -16.96 23.74 21.02
CA ALA A 444 -17.66 22.46 21.11
C ALA A 444 -16.71 21.26 21.23
N GLY A 445 -17.18 20.23 21.94
CA GLY A 445 -16.48 18.96 22.13
C GLY A 445 -17.41 17.76 22.01
N VAL A 446 -16.82 16.56 21.98
CA VAL A 446 -17.57 15.30 21.92
C VAL A 446 -16.95 14.23 22.82
N LEU A 447 -17.80 13.30 23.26
CA LEU A 447 -17.43 12.02 23.82
C LEU A 447 -18.13 10.90 23.03
N CYS A 448 -17.36 10.02 22.41
CA CYS A 448 -17.90 8.93 21.59
C CYS A 448 -17.94 7.58 22.33
N SER A 449 -18.74 6.63 21.82
CA SER A 449 -18.98 5.34 22.47
C SER A 449 -17.74 4.46 22.58
N ASP A 450 -16.84 4.56 21.60
CA ASP A 450 -15.61 3.79 21.58
C ASP A 450 -14.49 4.48 22.39
N PHE A 451 -14.85 5.50 23.17
CA PHE A 451 -14.00 6.03 24.22
C PHE A 451 -13.82 4.96 25.31
N LEU A 452 -12.62 4.39 25.33
CA LEU A 452 -12.16 3.51 26.39
C LEU A 452 -11.17 4.26 27.27
N ALA A 453 -11.37 4.19 28.58
CA ALA A 453 -10.42 4.73 29.55
C ALA A 453 -10.18 3.72 30.67
N LEU A 454 -8.97 3.75 31.22
CA LEU A 454 -8.52 2.90 32.31
C LEU A 454 -8.10 3.81 33.47
N ARG A 455 -8.52 3.50 34.70
CA ARG A 455 -8.06 4.23 35.89
C ARG A 455 -7.89 3.31 37.10
N LEU A 456 -7.15 3.80 38.08
CA LEU A 456 -7.01 3.20 39.40
C LEU A 456 -7.76 4.03 40.44
N VAL A 457 -8.57 3.37 41.26
CA VAL A 457 -9.42 4.01 42.29
C VAL A 457 -9.08 3.47 43.67
N ASP A 458 -9.27 4.30 44.70
CA ASP A 458 -9.11 3.97 46.13
C ASP A 458 -7.69 3.51 46.56
N GLY A 459 -6.65 3.96 45.85
CA GLY A 459 -5.24 3.73 46.19
C GLY A 459 -4.34 4.94 45.93
N ASN A 460 -3.25 4.77 45.19
CA ASN A 460 -2.37 5.85 44.70
C ASN A 460 -2.30 5.84 43.16
N ASP A 461 -1.54 6.75 42.56
CA ASP A 461 -1.46 6.93 41.10
C ASP A 461 -1.09 5.63 40.33
N CYS A 462 -0.41 4.68 40.97
CA CYS A 462 0.07 3.44 40.37
C CYS A 462 -0.33 2.17 41.15
N ALA A 463 -1.33 2.26 42.02
CA ALA A 463 -1.88 1.11 42.73
C ALA A 463 -3.34 1.38 43.13
N GLY A 464 -4.26 0.49 42.80
CA GLY A 464 -5.68 0.70 43.10
C GLY A 464 -6.58 -0.38 42.53
N ARG A 465 -7.88 -0.20 42.69
CA ARG A 465 -8.91 -0.99 41.99
C ARG A 465 -8.98 -0.54 40.54
N VAL A 466 -9.00 -1.50 39.62
CA VAL A 466 -9.02 -1.26 38.18
C VAL A 466 -10.45 -1.00 37.72
N GLU A 467 -10.68 0.17 37.14
CA GLU A 467 -11.95 0.52 36.50
C GLU A 467 -11.73 0.90 35.03
N VAL A 468 -12.65 0.44 34.18
CA VAL A 468 -12.71 0.79 32.76
C VAL A 468 -13.95 1.62 32.47
N PHE A 469 -13.81 2.61 31.60
CA PHE A 469 -14.94 3.37 31.08
C PHE A 469 -15.40 2.76 29.76
N TYR A 470 -16.68 2.42 29.69
CA TYR A 470 -17.33 1.96 28.47
C TYR A 470 -18.79 2.35 28.45
N ASN A 471 -19.26 2.75 27.27
CA ASN A 471 -20.65 3.09 27.01
C ASN A 471 -21.25 4.06 28.06
N GLY A 472 -20.48 5.09 28.43
CA GLY A 472 -20.92 6.15 29.33
C GLY A 472 -20.76 5.88 30.82
N THR A 473 -20.23 4.71 31.23
CA THR A 473 -20.13 4.35 32.66
C THR A 473 -18.80 3.71 33.03
N TRP A 474 -18.31 4.03 34.23
CA TRP A 474 -17.17 3.36 34.85
C TRP A 474 -17.63 2.04 35.47
N GLY A 475 -16.95 0.95 35.11
CA GLY A 475 -17.18 -0.37 35.68
C GLY A 475 -15.89 -1.10 36.03
N SER A 476 -16.01 -2.09 36.90
CA SER A 476 -14.87 -2.88 37.39
C SER A 476 -14.46 -3.96 36.38
N VAL A 477 -13.21 -4.40 36.47
CA VAL A 477 -12.65 -5.52 35.69
C VAL A 477 -12.51 -6.75 36.58
N CYS A 478 -12.93 -7.93 36.09
CA CYS A 478 -12.84 -9.19 36.83
C CYS A 478 -11.41 -9.76 36.81
N SER A 479 -11.00 -10.38 37.90
CA SER A 479 -9.66 -10.95 38.11
C SER A 479 -9.57 -12.43 37.73
N ASN A 480 -10.68 -13.06 37.32
CA ASN A 480 -10.71 -14.45 36.92
C ASN A 480 -9.81 -14.68 35.70
N ARG A 481 -8.94 -15.69 35.81
CA ARG A 481 -7.88 -16.01 34.83
C ARG A 481 -6.92 -14.86 34.50
N MET A 482 -6.93 -13.78 35.26
CA MET A 482 -5.99 -12.69 35.05
C MET A 482 -4.58 -13.13 35.42
N SER A 483 -3.66 -13.02 34.46
CA SER A 483 -2.25 -13.33 34.65
C SER A 483 -1.48 -12.12 35.21
N GLN A 484 -0.32 -12.35 35.83
CA GLN A 484 0.59 -11.26 36.22
C GLN A 484 0.97 -10.38 35.01
N LEU A 485 1.06 -10.98 33.82
CA LEU A 485 1.34 -10.27 32.57
C LEU A 485 0.24 -9.27 32.21
N THR A 486 -1.01 -9.57 32.55
CA THR A 486 -2.14 -8.63 32.37
C THR A 486 -1.99 -7.42 33.28
N ALA A 487 -1.58 -7.61 34.54
CA ALA A 487 -1.27 -6.49 35.44
C ALA A 487 -0.07 -5.67 34.93
N VAL A 488 0.97 -6.31 34.37
CA VAL A 488 2.09 -5.63 33.71
C VAL A 488 1.62 -4.78 32.53
N THR A 489 0.78 -5.32 31.65
CA THR A 489 0.23 -4.56 30.51
C THR A 489 -0.63 -3.38 30.97
N MET A 490 -1.42 -3.53 32.03
CA MET A 490 -2.18 -2.42 32.63
C MET A 490 -1.26 -1.34 33.21
N CYS A 491 -0.18 -1.74 33.89
CA CYS A 491 0.82 -0.81 34.45
C CYS A 491 1.58 -0.04 33.36
N LYS A 492 1.92 -0.71 32.25
CA LYS A 492 2.49 -0.08 31.06
C LYS A 492 1.51 0.92 30.44
N HIS A 493 0.24 0.54 30.30
CA HIS A 493 -0.82 1.39 29.77
C HIS A 493 -1.00 2.68 30.60
N LEU A 494 -0.92 2.57 31.92
CA LEU A 494 -1.05 3.69 32.85
C LEU A 494 0.23 4.54 32.97
N GLY A 495 1.33 4.15 32.33
CA GLY A 495 2.62 4.84 32.45
C GLY A 495 3.30 4.65 33.81
N CYS A 496 2.94 3.59 34.54
CA CYS A 496 3.37 3.32 35.93
C CYS A 496 4.53 2.31 36.04
N GLY A 497 5.19 2.01 34.92
CA GLY A 497 6.34 1.10 34.85
C GLY A 497 6.04 -0.22 34.15
N ASP A 498 7.11 -1.00 33.91
CA ASP A 498 7.09 -2.25 33.15
C ASP A 498 6.82 -3.50 34.01
N GLY A 499 6.51 -3.32 35.30
CA GLY A 499 6.16 -4.38 36.25
C GLY A 499 4.82 -4.14 36.94
N GLY A 500 4.10 -5.22 37.26
CA GLY A 500 2.80 -5.15 37.91
C GLY A 500 2.45 -6.45 38.62
N GLY A 501 1.71 -6.34 39.72
CA GLY A 501 1.18 -7.47 40.47
C GLY A 501 -0.30 -7.28 40.79
N ILE A 502 -1.05 -8.38 40.83
CA ILE A 502 -2.45 -8.40 41.26
C ILE A 502 -2.45 -8.39 42.79
N ALA A 503 -3.10 -7.40 43.40
CA ALA A 503 -3.21 -7.26 44.84
C ALA A 503 -4.33 -8.17 45.38
N THR A 504 -4.05 -8.87 46.47
CA THR A 504 -5.02 -9.72 47.17
C THR A 504 -5.84 -8.93 48.19
N ASP A 505 -6.97 -9.51 48.63
CA ASP A 505 -7.72 -9.12 49.84
C ASP A 505 -8.53 -7.81 49.80
N PHE A 506 -9.09 -7.40 48.66
CA PHE A 506 -9.98 -6.21 48.54
C PHE A 506 -9.37 -4.93 49.11
N LYS A 507 -8.04 -4.81 49.03
CA LYS A 507 -7.27 -3.76 49.69
C LYS A 507 -7.80 -2.34 49.40
N TYR A 508 -8.38 -2.13 48.22
CA TYR A 508 -8.88 -0.83 47.77
C TYR A 508 -10.42 -0.76 47.71
N GLY A 509 -11.16 -1.56 48.49
CA GLY A 509 -12.62 -1.47 48.56
C GLY A 509 -13.37 -1.99 47.32
N ARG A 510 -14.69 -1.81 47.28
CA ARG A 510 -15.56 -2.34 46.21
C ARG A 510 -16.15 -1.25 45.32
N GLY A 511 -16.21 -1.53 44.02
CA GLY A 511 -16.88 -0.70 43.03
C GLY A 511 -18.42 -0.72 43.17
N SER A 512 -19.04 0.41 42.85
CA SER A 512 -20.51 0.56 42.83
C SER A 512 -21.13 0.40 41.44
N GLY A 513 -20.32 0.49 40.37
CA GLY A 513 -20.74 0.41 38.97
C GLY A 513 -20.99 -1.01 38.43
N PRO A 514 -21.19 -1.15 37.10
CA PRO A 514 -21.23 -2.43 36.39
C PRO A 514 -19.86 -3.15 36.42
N THR A 515 -19.83 -4.41 36.02
CA THR A 515 -18.59 -5.20 35.87
C THR A 515 -18.41 -5.54 34.39
N TRP A 516 -17.60 -4.78 33.68
CA TRP A 516 -17.64 -4.74 32.20
C TRP A 516 -16.87 -5.85 31.50
N LEU A 517 -15.88 -6.44 32.15
CA LEU A 517 -14.85 -7.21 31.46
C LEU A 517 -14.39 -8.39 32.30
N ASP A 518 -14.40 -9.60 31.71
CA ASP A 518 -13.95 -10.84 32.33
C ASP A 518 -13.00 -11.62 31.38
N HIS A 519 -12.28 -12.60 31.92
CA HIS A 519 -11.36 -13.51 31.22
C HIS A 519 -10.30 -12.81 30.35
N ILE A 520 -9.62 -11.81 30.91
CA ILE A 520 -8.60 -11.05 30.19
C ILE A 520 -7.30 -11.83 30.08
N GLU A 521 -6.86 -12.08 28.85
CA GLU A 521 -5.60 -12.74 28.52
C GLU A 521 -4.69 -11.80 27.72
N CYS A 522 -3.65 -11.29 28.38
CA CYS A 522 -2.58 -10.49 27.76
C CYS A 522 -1.33 -11.34 27.47
N THR A 523 -0.62 -11.01 26.38
CA THR A 523 0.68 -11.58 26.01
C THR A 523 1.79 -10.53 26.13
N GLU A 524 3.07 -10.94 26.05
CA GLU A 524 4.22 -10.03 26.20
C GLU A 524 4.32 -9.00 25.07
N GLN A 525 3.63 -9.25 23.95
CA GLN A 525 3.58 -8.35 22.79
C GLN A 525 2.59 -7.20 22.97
N HIS A 526 1.66 -7.30 23.93
CA HIS A 526 0.63 -6.28 24.15
C HIS A 526 1.16 -5.16 25.05
N SER A 527 1.06 -3.92 24.58
CA SER A 527 1.44 -2.70 25.30
C SER A 527 0.26 -1.99 25.95
N SER A 528 -0.96 -2.41 25.63
CA SER A 528 -2.20 -1.82 26.12
C SER A 528 -3.23 -2.89 26.47
N LEU A 529 -4.05 -2.64 27.50
CA LEU A 529 -5.15 -3.53 27.89
C LEU A 529 -6.12 -3.80 26.72
N TRP A 530 -6.32 -2.80 25.86
CA TRP A 530 -7.25 -2.88 24.72
C TRP A 530 -6.83 -3.87 23.62
N GLN A 531 -5.58 -4.35 23.66
CA GLN A 531 -5.06 -5.36 22.74
C GLN A 531 -5.23 -6.78 23.28
N CYS A 532 -5.56 -6.93 24.56
CA CYS A 532 -5.71 -8.22 25.20
C CYS A 532 -7.03 -8.87 24.80
N GLN A 533 -7.02 -10.19 24.68
CA GLN A 533 -8.25 -10.94 24.45
C GLN A 533 -9.10 -10.90 25.74
N SER A 534 -10.41 -10.77 25.57
CA SER A 534 -11.38 -10.71 26.66
C SER A 534 -12.73 -11.24 26.18
N ASP A 535 -13.60 -11.57 27.13
CA ASP A 535 -14.99 -11.89 26.82
C ASP A 535 -15.77 -10.65 26.34
N PRO A 536 -16.93 -10.83 25.70
CA PRO A 536 -17.79 -9.71 25.30
C PRO A 536 -18.14 -8.81 26.49
N TRP A 537 -18.14 -7.50 26.24
CA TRP A 537 -18.37 -6.50 27.28
C TRP A 537 -19.84 -6.52 27.71
N ASP A 538 -20.09 -6.93 28.96
CA ASP A 538 -21.43 -7.06 29.53
C ASP A 538 -21.46 -6.37 30.90
N PRO A 539 -22.54 -5.66 31.29
CA PRO A 539 -22.58 -4.96 32.57
C PRO A 539 -22.54 -5.88 33.81
N GLN A 540 -22.66 -7.20 33.63
CA GLN A 540 -22.61 -8.25 34.66
C GLN A 540 -21.63 -9.37 34.30
N SER A 541 -20.48 -9.04 33.68
CA SER A 541 -19.48 -10.06 33.31
C SER A 541 -18.88 -10.82 34.50
N CYS A 542 -18.79 -10.24 35.71
CA CYS A 542 -18.25 -10.99 36.86
C CYS A 542 -19.34 -11.84 37.52
N ASP A 543 -19.07 -13.13 37.72
CA ASP A 543 -19.91 -14.03 38.53
C ASP A 543 -20.00 -13.58 40.00
N ASN A 544 -18.94 -12.96 40.52
CA ASN A 544 -18.91 -12.42 41.88
C ASN A 544 -18.15 -11.09 41.95
N ARG A 545 -18.74 -10.06 42.60
CA ARG A 545 -18.01 -8.79 42.90
C ARG A 545 -16.83 -8.97 43.85
N ALA A 546 -16.65 -10.17 44.39
CA ALA A 546 -15.42 -10.57 45.06
C ALA A 546 -14.20 -10.64 44.11
N GLU A 547 -14.43 -10.63 42.80
CA GLU A 547 -13.41 -10.83 41.79
C GLU A 547 -12.98 -9.52 41.13
N GLU A 548 -13.39 -8.35 41.65
CA GLU A 548 -12.90 -7.06 41.15
C GLU A 548 -11.36 -7.02 41.22
N THR A 549 -10.73 -6.55 40.16
CA THR A 549 -9.28 -6.55 40.01
C THR A 549 -8.67 -5.37 40.75
N HIS A 550 -7.64 -5.67 41.54
CA HIS A 550 -6.79 -4.68 42.17
C HIS A 550 -5.35 -4.90 41.69
N ILE A 551 -4.64 -3.85 41.29
CA ILE A 551 -3.24 -3.95 40.85
C ILE A 551 -2.32 -3.04 41.65
N THR A 552 -1.03 -3.35 41.60
CA THR A 552 0.05 -2.50 42.10
C THR A 552 1.20 -2.57 41.10
N CYS A 553 1.61 -1.41 40.59
CA CYS A 553 2.66 -1.29 39.59
C CYS A 553 4.03 -1.05 40.22
N THR A 554 5.08 -1.49 39.52
CA THR A 554 6.48 -1.33 39.91
C THR A 554 7.34 -1.12 38.67
N ASP A 555 8.33 -0.23 38.72
CA ASP A 555 9.37 -0.16 37.68
C ASP A 555 10.29 -1.38 37.76
N ARG A 556 10.12 -2.36 36.86
CA ARG A 556 11.02 -3.51 36.74
C ARG A 556 11.66 -3.57 35.35
N GLU A 557 12.96 -3.89 35.36
CA GLU A 557 13.69 -4.59 34.29
C GLU A 557 14.11 -3.81 33.03
N LYS A 558 14.80 -2.66 33.19
CA LYS A 558 15.72 -2.21 32.13
C LYS A 558 17.16 -2.46 32.56
N LEU A 559 17.87 -3.26 31.76
CA LEU A 559 19.29 -3.59 31.91
C LEU A 559 19.94 -3.34 30.55
N ARG A 560 21.14 -2.74 30.54
CA ARG A 560 21.94 -2.53 29.33
C ARG A 560 23.41 -2.74 29.62
N VAL A 561 24.20 -2.93 28.56
CA VAL A 561 25.66 -2.89 28.62
C VAL A 561 26.20 -1.75 27.80
N MET A 562 27.23 -1.06 28.30
CA MET A 562 27.79 0.14 27.69
C MET A 562 29.31 0.04 27.58
N GLY A 563 29.88 0.52 26.47
CA GLY A 563 31.34 0.66 26.29
C GLY A 563 32.09 -0.56 25.75
N GLY A 564 31.43 -1.69 25.49
CA GLY A 564 32.04 -2.81 24.79
C GLY A 564 31.97 -2.71 23.27
N GLU A 565 32.59 -3.68 22.58
CA GLU A 565 32.70 -3.70 21.11
C GLU A 565 31.37 -4.08 20.43
N ASN A 566 30.43 -4.68 21.18
CA ASN A 566 29.12 -5.12 20.70
C ASN A 566 28.07 -5.04 21.82
N GLU A 567 26.80 -5.30 21.49
CA GLU A 567 25.66 -5.27 22.44
C GLU A 567 25.70 -6.36 23.51
N CYS A 568 26.69 -7.26 23.45
CA CYS A 568 26.86 -8.42 24.34
C CYS A 568 28.14 -8.32 25.20
N SER A 569 28.80 -7.17 25.19
CA SER A 569 29.97 -6.87 26.02
C SER A 569 29.92 -5.44 26.51
N GLY A 570 30.30 -5.19 27.76
CA GLY A 570 30.31 -3.83 28.31
C GLY A 570 30.09 -3.76 29.81
N ARG A 571 30.15 -2.55 30.34
CA ARG A 571 29.75 -2.20 31.72
C ARG A 571 28.26 -2.39 31.90
N VAL A 572 27.85 -3.05 32.99
CA VAL A 572 26.44 -3.34 33.26
C VAL A 572 25.76 -2.15 33.93
N GLU A 573 24.65 -1.69 33.35
CA GLU A 573 23.82 -0.61 33.88
C GLU A 573 22.38 -1.07 34.02
N ILE A 574 21.73 -0.68 35.11
CA ILE A 574 20.33 -1.01 35.43
C ILE A 574 19.53 0.27 35.67
N TRP A 575 18.26 0.24 35.27
CA TRP A 575 17.32 1.34 35.50
C TRP A 575 16.59 1.13 36.82
N HIS A 576 16.67 2.12 37.69
CA HIS A 576 15.93 2.14 38.94
C HIS A 576 15.56 3.58 39.32
N GLN A 577 14.34 3.77 39.85
CA GLN A 577 13.83 5.09 40.28
C GLN A 577 14.03 6.21 39.25
N GLY A 578 13.73 5.94 37.98
CA GLY A 578 13.77 6.96 36.92
C GLY A 578 15.18 7.33 36.40
N SER A 579 16.23 6.57 36.72
CA SER A 579 17.59 6.83 36.22
C SER A 579 18.42 5.55 36.00
N TRP A 580 19.35 5.61 35.05
CA TRP A 580 20.37 4.57 34.84
C TRP A 580 21.45 4.67 35.93
N GLY A 581 21.88 3.52 36.43
CA GLY A 581 23.00 3.43 37.36
C GLY A 581 23.75 2.10 37.25
N THR A 582 24.94 2.04 37.83
CA THR A 582 25.88 0.92 37.70
C THR A 582 25.79 -0.07 38.85
N ILE A 583 26.56 -1.15 38.77
CA ILE A 583 26.65 -2.21 39.78
C ILE A 583 28.10 -2.35 40.22
N CYS A 584 28.32 -2.54 41.52
CA CYS A 584 29.64 -2.71 42.10
C CYS A 584 30.22 -4.11 41.85
N ASP A 585 31.53 -4.20 41.59
CA ASP A 585 32.27 -5.43 41.28
C ASP A 585 32.74 -6.24 42.51
N ASP A 586 32.55 -5.70 43.72
CA ASP A 586 32.94 -6.23 45.04
C ASP A 586 32.77 -7.77 45.24
N THR A 587 31.71 -8.35 44.68
CA THR A 587 31.48 -9.81 44.67
C THR A 587 31.06 -10.34 43.31
N TRP A 588 31.32 -9.55 42.25
CA TRP A 588 30.87 -9.84 40.91
C TRP A 588 31.61 -11.04 40.33
N ASP A 589 30.88 -12.12 40.09
CA ASP A 589 31.45 -13.36 39.58
C ASP A 589 30.77 -13.83 38.28
N VAL A 590 31.26 -14.95 37.74
CA VAL A 590 30.76 -15.51 36.48
C VAL A 590 29.29 -15.96 36.61
N ALA A 591 28.82 -16.33 37.80
CA ALA A 591 27.42 -16.67 38.00
C ALA A 591 26.53 -15.42 37.89
N ASP A 592 26.97 -14.28 38.42
CA ASP A 592 26.28 -12.99 38.23
C ASP A 592 26.26 -12.58 36.75
N ALA A 593 27.43 -12.62 36.10
CA ALA A 593 27.56 -12.32 34.68
C ALA A 593 26.70 -13.24 33.82
N ASN A 594 26.54 -14.52 34.20
CA ASN A 594 25.73 -15.47 33.45
C ASN A 594 24.24 -15.12 33.48
N VAL A 595 23.74 -14.59 34.60
CA VAL A 595 22.36 -14.07 34.67
C VAL A 595 22.20 -12.86 33.75
N VAL A 596 23.16 -11.95 33.74
CA VAL A 596 23.14 -10.77 32.85
C VAL A 596 23.17 -11.16 31.38
N CYS A 597 24.09 -12.03 30.96
CA CYS A 597 24.21 -12.47 29.57
C CYS A 597 22.96 -13.19 29.07
N ARG A 598 22.33 -14.00 29.94
CA ARG A 598 21.04 -14.64 29.63
C ARG A 598 19.90 -13.62 29.54
N GLN A 599 19.88 -12.63 30.42
CA GLN A 599 18.87 -11.57 30.41
C GLN A 599 18.99 -10.66 29.17
N LEU A 600 20.20 -10.46 28.66
CA LEU A 600 20.48 -9.74 27.40
C LEU A 600 20.19 -10.58 26.13
N GLY A 601 19.96 -11.89 26.26
CA GLY A 601 19.80 -12.79 25.11
C GLY A 601 21.11 -13.16 24.40
N CYS A 602 22.26 -12.85 25.00
CA CYS A 602 23.60 -13.06 24.45
C CYS A 602 24.23 -14.42 24.85
N GLY A 603 23.42 -15.41 25.20
CA GLY A 603 23.91 -16.72 25.60
C GLY A 603 24.50 -16.76 27.03
N SER A 604 25.65 -17.42 27.19
CA SER A 604 26.28 -17.64 28.51
C SER A 604 27.42 -16.66 28.74
N ALA A 605 27.77 -16.38 30.00
CA ALA A 605 28.91 -15.53 30.30
C ALA A 605 30.25 -16.21 29.96
N VAL A 606 31.08 -15.50 29.18
CA VAL A 606 32.48 -15.88 28.91
C VAL A 606 33.37 -15.39 30.05
N SER A 607 33.15 -14.16 30.52
CA SER A 607 33.87 -13.61 31.68
C SER A 607 33.06 -12.55 32.42
N ALA A 608 33.20 -12.55 33.75
CA ALA A 608 32.86 -11.41 34.60
C ALA A 608 34.08 -10.50 34.70
N LEU A 609 33.91 -9.22 34.39
CA LEU A 609 34.98 -8.23 34.36
C LEU A 609 34.75 -7.21 35.48
N ASN A 610 35.85 -6.73 36.05
CA ASN A 610 35.90 -5.84 37.21
C ASN A 610 36.76 -4.60 36.89
N GLU A 611 36.92 -3.73 37.88
CA GLU A 611 37.73 -2.52 37.83
C GLU A 611 37.39 -1.60 36.66
N ALA A 612 36.09 -1.44 36.37
CA ALA A 612 35.59 -0.60 35.28
C ALA A 612 36.24 -0.90 33.91
N ALA A 613 36.36 -2.19 33.56
CA ALA A 613 37.04 -2.67 32.35
C ALA A 613 36.59 -1.99 31.03
N PHE A 614 35.35 -1.50 30.95
CA PHE A 614 34.81 -0.75 29.79
C PHE A 614 34.59 0.74 30.08
N GLY A 615 35.37 1.28 31.01
CA GLY A 615 35.30 2.65 31.48
C GLY A 615 34.34 2.83 32.65
N GLU A 616 34.54 3.93 33.37
CA GLU A 616 33.70 4.35 34.49
C GLU A 616 32.32 4.81 34.00
N GLY A 617 31.27 4.41 34.72
CA GLY A 617 29.91 4.86 34.48
C GLY A 617 29.66 6.27 35.01
N THR A 618 28.44 6.74 34.75
CA THR A 618 27.97 8.04 35.22
C THR A 618 26.61 7.89 35.87
N GLY A 619 26.50 8.16 37.18
CA GLY A 619 25.22 8.12 37.87
C GLY A 619 25.30 7.48 39.26
N PRO A 620 24.17 7.05 39.83
CA PRO A 620 24.16 6.27 41.07
C PRO A 620 24.69 4.85 40.84
N ILE A 621 25.31 4.25 41.87
CA ILE A 621 25.60 2.81 41.92
C ILE A 621 24.43 2.16 42.68
N TRP A 622 23.64 1.33 42.01
CA TRP A 622 22.37 0.85 42.55
C TRP A 622 22.51 -0.39 43.42
N LEU A 623 23.44 -1.29 43.09
CA LEU A 623 23.61 -2.57 43.77
C LEU A 623 25.08 -2.80 44.17
N GLU A 624 25.29 -3.29 45.39
CA GLU A 624 26.54 -3.94 45.82
C GLU A 624 26.28 -5.40 46.20
N LYS A 625 27.37 -6.18 46.20
CA LYS A 625 27.38 -7.54 46.74
C LYS A 625 26.33 -8.45 46.10
N VAL A 626 26.24 -8.38 44.77
CA VAL A 626 25.37 -9.26 43.98
C VAL A 626 25.93 -10.67 44.08
N HIS A 627 25.07 -11.64 44.39
CA HIS A 627 25.48 -13.03 44.51
C HIS A 627 24.41 -13.98 43.97
N CYS A 628 24.38 -14.12 42.65
CA CYS A 628 23.54 -15.02 41.89
C CYS A 628 24.04 -16.47 42.00
N LYS A 629 23.12 -17.43 41.83
CA LYS A 629 23.44 -18.85 41.61
C LYS A 629 23.74 -19.15 40.14
N GLY A 630 23.46 -18.20 39.23
CA GLY A 630 23.66 -18.32 37.79
C GLY A 630 22.47 -18.90 37.02
N THR A 631 21.38 -19.23 37.72
CA THR A 631 20.16 -19.82 37.15
C THR A 631 18.96 -18.88 37.19
N GLU A 632 19.07 -17.77 37.91
CA GLU A 632 18.06 -16.74 38.03
C GLU A 632 17.66 -16.18 36.66
N LEU A 633 16.39 -15.78 36.55
CA LEU A 633 15.83 -15.21 35.31
C LEU A 633 16.23 -13.73 35.10
N SER A 634 16.61 -13.03 36.17
CA SER A 634 16.99 -11.62 36.13
C SER A 634 17.93 -11.29 37.28
N LEU A 635 18.79 -10.29 37.09
CA LEU A 635 19.70 -9.78 38.11
C LEU A 635 18.96 -9.30 39.38
N TRP A 636 17.74 -8.79 39.24
CA TRP A 636 16.89 -8.37 40.37
C TRP A 636 16.39 -9.52 41.24
N ASN A 637 16.48 -10.76 40.75
CA ASN A 637 16.13 -11.96 41.51
C ASN A 637 17.33 -12.53 42.29
N CYS A 638 18.52 -11.96 42.09
CA CYS A 638 19.70 -12.33 42.86
C CYS A 638 19.71 -11.62 44.22
N PRO A 639 20.17 -12.29 45.29
CA PRO A 639 20.53 -11.64 46.53
C PRO A 639 21.54 -10.51 46.27
N ALA A 640 21.14 -9.27 46.56
CA ALA A 640 21.97 -8.09 46.41
C ALA A 640 21.64 -7.08 47.53
N LYS A 641 22.57 -6.18 47.82
CA LYS A 641 22.33 -5.08 48.76
C LYS A 641 22.11 -3.77 47.98
N PRO A 642 20.97 -3.07 48.20
CA PRO A 642 20.77 -1.73 47.66
C PRO A 642 21.81 -0.77 48.25
N LEU A 643 22.54 -0.06 47.40
CA LEU A 643 23.61 0.83 47.81
C LEU A 643 23.05 2.21 48.20
N PHE A 644 23.03 2.51 49.50
CA PHE A 644 22.78 3.85 50.05
C PHE A 644 24.01 4.30 50.88
N GLY A 645 25.21 4.37 50.29
CA GLY A 645 26.42 4.79 51.02
C GLY A 645 27.77 4.56 50.31
N LYS A 646 28.83 5.27 50.74
CA LYS A 646 30.14 5.47 50.05
C LYS A 646 31.14 4.28 50.05
N ASN A 647 30.71 3.04 49.82
CA ASN A 647 31.67 1.92 49.81
C ASN A 647 32.14 1.50 48.41
N CYS A 648 31.46 1.93 47.37
CA CYS A 648 31.83 1.63 45.99
C CYS A 648 31.94 2.94 45.19
N ASP A 649 32.94 3.06 44.33
CA ASP A 649 33.04 4.14 43.34
C ASP A 649 33.04 3.60 41.90
N HIS A 650 32.97 4.48 40.89
CA HIS A 650 32.84 4.02 39.49
C HIS A 650 34.07 3.31 38.94
N LYS A 651 35.20 3.27 39.67
CA LYS A 651 36.33 2.42 39.32
C LYS A 651 36.05 0.96 39.58
N GLU A 652 35.02 0.66 40.37
CA GLU A 652 34.58 -0.68 40.76
C GLU A 652 33.31 -1.07 39.98
N ASP A 653 33.05 -0.43 38.83
CA ASP A 653 31.89 -0.77 38.01
C ASP A 653 32.05 -2.14 37.35
N ALA A 654 31.07 -3.01 37.59
CA ALA A 654 31.00 -4.35 37.06
C ALA A 654 30.73 -4.38 35.55
N ALA A 655 31.36 -5.34 34.87
CA ALA A 655 31.26 -5.54 33.44
C ALA A 655 31.08 -7.02 33.06
N VAL A 656 30.58 -7.26 31.86
CA VAL A 656 30.39 -8.61 31.32
C VAL A 656 30.93 -8.74 29.91
N ASN A 657 31.32 -9.96 29.58
CA ASN A 657 31.55 -10.39 28.21
C ASN A 657 30.80 -11.70 27.99
N CYS A 658 29.85 -11.68 27.05
CA CYS A 658 28.97 -12.80 26.74
C CYS A 658 29.45 -13.56 25.48
N SER A 659 28.88 -14.75 25.25
CA SER A 659 29.29 -15.70 24.21
C SER A 659 28.83 -15.37 22.80
#